data_AF-A0A8K0BVE4-F1
#
_entry.id   AF-A0A8K0BVE4-F1
#
_cell.length_a   1.000
_cell.length_b   1.000
_cell.length_c   1.000
_cell.angle_alpha   90.00
_cell.angle_beta   90.00
_cell.angle_gamma   90.00
#
_symmetry.space_group_name_H-M   'P 1'
#
loop_
_entity.id
_entity.type
_entity.pdbx_description
1 polymer ?
#
loop_
_entity_poly.entity_id
_entity_poly.type
_entity_poly.pdbx_seq_one_letter_code
_entity_poly.pdbx_strand_id
1 'polypeptide(L)'
;MAESWSFLDTFEHNFRPLVVIEFAKGTKEETIDWFTKRIVDKKANGGAQLLVKPLVTENGNENIYLVGASHLRLLLGAETVGLVKECNDNSMRTFTYSSRKTFKDFADDNHNFLTMAEGQYIIKHELENLRAKDEKMIPGYPQAKLYPGKSIVRRLLTSGVLVQIFALHDREELKKLRHSWYGRVKVGYQPLDEIRCYFGETVALYFGFLEYFTFALIPMAVIGIPYYVFAWEDYDKYVMFATFNLLWSTVILEVWKRICSVMTYRWGTLLMKRQFEEPRPGFHGVLGINPVTGREEPVYSSIKRQIRIYLVSLPFVCLCLYFSLYVMMIYFDLEQWALDYHEENESNFSSLMLFVPSIIYAVVIEIMNRIYRYAAEFLTSWENHRLESSYQNHLVLKVLVFNFLNCFASLFYIAFVLFDMKLLRQSLATLLITSQILNQFAESLLPYWLQKRHKKRMKKRMCSLKTDADLSLVEQINLEKEMGTYFGTFDDYLELFLQFGYVSLFSCVYPLAAVFAVLNNITEIYSDALKMCRVYKRPFAEPTANIGVWQLAFETMSVIAVVTNCILIGMSPQVNALFPDSKMDLILTVALVEHLLLAIKFIMAFVIPDKPRDIQIKLAKLEFESLEALKQQVRATDMYNSEK
;
A
#
# COMPACT_ATOMS: atom_id res chain seq x y z
N MET A 1 -15.31 40.31 -2.27
CA MET A 1 -15.42 39.72 -3.61
C MET A 1 -14.22 38.80 -3.80
N ALA A 2 -14.43 37.49 -3.75
CA ALA A 2 -13.37 36.52 -4.03
C ALA A 2 -13.20 36.45 -5.55
N GLU A 3 -12.21 37.14 -6.10
CA GLU A 3 -11.81 36.92 -7.49
C GLU A 3 -11.40 35.46 -7.64
N SER A 4 -12.14 34.70 -8.43
CA SER A 4 -11.77 33.33 -8.79
C SER A 4 -10.49 33.41 -9.64
N TRP A 5 -9.36 33.07 -9.04
CA TRP A 5 -8.01 33.06 -9.64
C TRP A 5 -7.88 32.12 -10.86
N SER A 6 -8.96 31.43 -11.25
CA SER A 6 -9.10 30.63 -12.47
C SER A 6 -8.97 31.42 -13.80
N PHE A 7 -8.83 32.75 -13.75
CA PHE A 7 -8.80 33.60 -14.94
C PHE A 7 -7.38 33.88 -15.48
N LEU A 8 -6.32 33.64 -14.69
CA LEU A 8 -4.94 33.95 -15.07
C LEU A 8 -4.42 33.01 -16.17
N ASP A 9 -3.89 33.58 -17.26
CA ASP A 9 -3.24 32.84 -18.34
C ASP A 9 -1.83 32.40 -17.93
N THR A 10 -1.51 31.12 -18.19
CA THR A 10 -0.24 30.51 -17.75
C THR A 10 0.46 29.74 -18.86
N PHE A 11 0.37 30.23 -20.09
CA PHE A 11 0.93 29.53 -21.26
C PHE A 11 2.46 29.67 -21.29
N GLU A 12 3.17 28.55 -21.24
CA GLU A 12 4.63 28.47 -21.35
C GLU A 12 5.01 27.53 -22.51
N HIS A 13 5.77 28.03 -23.50
CA HIS A 13 6.15 27.26 -24.69
C HIS A 13 7.10 26.09 -24.37
N ASN A 14 7.93 26.21 -23.33
CA ASN A 14 8.91 25.20 -22.91
C ASN A 14 8.68 24.81 -21.45
N PHE A 15 7.80 23.83 -21.21
CA PHE A 15 7.53 23.32 -19.87
C PHE A 15 8.25 21.99 -19.60
N ARG A 16 8.57 21.73 -18.32
CA ARG A 16 9.13 20.47 -17.84
C ARG A 16 8.06 19.37 -17.89
N PRO A 17 8.27 18.27 -18.65
CA PRO A 17 7.31 17.17 -18.68
C PRO A 17 7.32 16.42 -17.35
N LEU A 18 6.13 16.18 -16.79
CA LEU A 18 5.97 15.51 -15.49
C LEU A 18 5.24 14.17 -15.64
N VAL A 19 4.22 14.12 -16.50
CA VAL A 19 3.36 12.96 -16.72
C VAL A 19 3.32 12.62 -18.20
N VAL A 20 3.27 11.33 -18.52
CA VAL A 20 3.16 10.81 -19.88
C VAL A 20 1.80 10.15 -20.06
N ILE A 21 1.18 10.39 -21.21
CA ILE A 21 -0.09 9.82 -21.64
C ILE A 21 0.20 9.00 -22.91
N GLU A 22 -0.12 7.70 -22.90
CA GLU A 22 0.00 6.83 -24.07
C GLU A 22 -1.38 6.40 -24.58
N PHE A 23 -1.67 6.73 -25.84
CA PHE A 23 -2.85 6.27 -26.55
C PHE A 23 -2.62 4.96 -27.29
N ALA A 24 -3.70 4.22 -27.53
CA ALA A 24 -3.64 2.99 -28.31
C ALA A 24 -3.27 3.27 -29.77
N LYS A 25 -2.60 2.30 -30.42
CA LYS A 25 -2.28 2.39 -31.85
C LYS A 25 -3.57 2.50 -32.67
N GLY A 26 -3.61 3.45 -33.61
CA GLY A 26 -4.81 3.71 -34.43
C GLY A 26 -5.92 4.52 -33.74
N THR A 27 -5.62 5.22 -32.63
CA THR A 27 -6.56 6.18 -32.05
C THR A 27 -6.86 7.31 -33.03
N LYS A 28 -8.14 7.65 -33.21
CA LYS A 28 -8.57 8.70 -34.14
C LYS A 28 -8.06 10.08 -33.69
N GLU A 29 -7.59 10.88 -34.64
CA GLU A 29 -7.08 12.24 -34.38
C GLU A 29 -8.12 13.13 -33.70
N GLU A 30 -9.39 13.08 -34.13
CA GLU A 30 -10.51 13.80 -33.50
C GLU A 30 -10.60 13.54 -31.98
N THR A 31 -10.36 12.30 -31.55
CA THR A 31 -10.40 11.92 -30.14
C THR A 31 -9.22 12.50 -29.37
N ILE A 32 -8.04 12.49 -29.98
CA ILE A 32 -6.81 13.03 -29.40
C ILE A 32 -6.94 14.54 -29.27
N ASP A 33 -7.38 15.23 -30.32
CA ASP A 33 -7.57 16.68 -30.34
C ASP A 33 -8.63 17.11 -29.32
N TRP A 34 -9.75 16.38 -29.23
CA TRP A 34 -10.77 16.64 -28.21
C TRP A 34 -10.20 16.48 -26.79
N PHE A 35 -9.49 15.39 -26.52
CA PHE A 35 -8.98 15.13 -25.18
C PHE A 35 -7.86 16.11 -24.79
N THR A 36 -6.93 16.40 -25.70
CA THR A 36 -5.87 17.39 -25.47
C THR A 36 -6.46 18.78 -25.26
N LYS A 37 -7.49 19.17 -26.03
CA LYS A 37 -8.25 20.40 -25.80
C LYS A 37 -8.88 20.45 -24.41
N ARG A 38 -9.52 19.37 -23.95
CA ARG A 38 -10.08 19.30 -22.58
C ARG A 38 -9.01 19.41 -21.49
N ILE A 39 -7.80 18.94 -21.74
CA ILE A 39 -6.67 19.10 -20.80
C ILE A 39 -6.21 20.56 -20.75
N VAL A 40 -6.10 21.23 -21.90
CA VAL A 40 -5.60 22.61 -22.03
C VAL A 40 -6.64 23.65 -21.63
N ASP A 41 -7.92 23.39 -21.86
CA ASP A 41 -9.03 24.31 -21.59
C ASP A 41 -9.03 24.82 -20.14
N LYS A 42 -9.44 26.09 -19.97
CA LYS A 42 -9.54 26.73 -18.65
C LYS A 42 -10.51 25.99 -17.73
N LYS A 43 -10.26 26.08 -16.42
CA LYS A 43 -11.13 25.50 -15.38
C LYS A 43 -12.58 25.99 -15.45
N ALA A 44 -12.79 27.26 -15.79
CA ALA A 44 -14.12 27.83 -15.98
C ALA A 44 -14.94 27.10 -17.07
N ASN A 45 -14.27 26.64 -18.12
CA ASN A 45 -14.90 25.88 -19.20
C ASN A 45 -15.06 24.39 -18.85
N GLY A 46 -14.50 23.93 -17.72
CA GLY A 46 -14.48 22.53 -17.30
C GLY A 46 -13.27 21.73 -17.81
N GLY A 47 -12.21 22.41 -18.24
CA GLY A 47 -10.92 21.78 -18.53
C GLY A 47 -10.00 21.71 -17.31
N ALA A 48 -8.78 21.20 -17.51
CA ALA A 48 -7.78 21.04 -16.45
C ALA A 48 -6.78 22.21 -16.36
N GLN A 49 -6.70 23.05 -17.39
CA GLN A 49 -5.73 24.13 -17.54
C GLN A 49 -4.27 23.63 -17.38
N LEU A 50 -3.95 22.52 -18.04
CA LEU A 50 -2.61 21.93 -18.05
C LEU A 50 -1.94 22.14 -19.42
N LEU A 51 -0.63 21.94 -19.47
CA LEU A 51 0.14 22.05 -20.71
C LEU A 51 0.35 20.66 -21.30
N VAL A 52 0.14 20.53 -22.61
CA VAL A 52 0.29 19.27 -23.34
C VAL A 52 1.15 19.48 -24.58
N LYS A 53 2.07 18.55 -24.85
CA LYS A 53 2.83 18.50 -26.11
C LYS A 53 2.97 17.06 -26.62
N PRO A 54 2.88 16.82 -27.93
CA PRO A 54 3.16 15.51 -28.50
C PRO A 54 4.66 15.17 -28.38
N LEU A 55 4.98 13.89 -28.27
CA LEU A 55 6.36 13.41 -28.42
C LEU A 55 6.67 13.26 -29.92
N VAL A 56 7.42 14.22 -30.46
CA VAL A 56 7.82 14.21 -31.87
C VAL A 56 9.05 13.31 -32.04
N THR A 57 8.97 12.34 -32.95
CA THR A 57 10.13 11.54 -33.39
C THR A 57 10.30 11.68 -34.90
N GLU A 58 11.50 11.43 -35.43
CA GLU A 58 11.78 11.53 -36.88
C GLU A 58 10.91 10.58 -37.74
N ASN A 59 10.34 9.52 -37.15
CA ASN A 59 9.46 8.56 -37.82
C ASN A 59 7.96 8.93 -37.78
N GLY A 60 7.62 10.13 -37.27
CA GLY A 60 6.25 10.61 -37.09
C GLY A 60 5.87 10.80 -35.61
N ASN A 61 4.64 11.26 -35.38
CA ASN A 61 4.09 11.39 -34.03
C ASN A 61 3.87 9.98 -33.46
N GLU A 62 4.60 9.64 -32.39
CA GLU A 62 4.19 8.51 -31.55
C GLU A 62 2.89 8.88 -30.84
N ASN A 63 2.08 7.88 -30.48
CA ASN A 63 0.82 8.06 -29.74
C ASN A 63 1.05 8.47 -28.27
N ILE A 64 2.11 9.24 -28.00
CA ILE A 64 2.61 9.59 -26.69
C ILE A 64 2.57 11.11 -26.54
N TYR A 65 1.96 11.57 -25.46
CA TYR A 65 1.79 12.97 -25.13
C TYR A 65 2.39 13.25 -23.75
N LEU A 66 3.05 14.39 -23.64
CA LEU A 66 3.69 14.87 -22.43
C LEU A 66 2.82 15.94 -21.78
N VAL A 67 2.57 15.79 -20.49
CA VAL A 67 1.76 16.71 -19.70
C VAL A 67 2.60 17.36 -18.61
N GLY A 68 2.38 18.66 -18.45
CA GLY A 68 2.97 19.47 -17.40
C GLY A 68 2.04 20.61 -17.03
N ALA A 69 2.55 21.55 -16.24
CA ALA A 69 1.81 22.73 -15.81
C ALA A 69 2.77 23.87 -15.52
N SER A 70 2.29 25.10 -15.61
CA SER A 70 3.01 26.28 -15.12
C SER A 70 3.16 26.22 -13.60
N HIS A 71 4.13 26.96 -13.07
CA HIS A 71 4.35 27.02 -11.62
C HIS A 71 3.09 27.53 -10.88
N LEU A 72 2.45 28.60 -11.40
CA LEU A 72 1.21 29.13 -10.82
C LEU A 72 0.09 28.09 -10.80
N ARG A 73 -0.08 27.33 -11.89
CA ARG A 73 -1.13 26.30 -11.97
C ARG A 73 -0.92 25.18 -10.96
N LEU A 74 0.33 24.79 -10.72
CA LEU A 74 0.69 23.81 -9.69
C LEU A 74 0.38 24.33 -8.28
N LEU A 75 0.64 25.61 -7.98
CA LEU A 75 0.28 26.19 -6.68
C LEU A 75 -1.24 26.22 -6.47
N LEU A 76 -2.03 26.61 -7.48
CA LEU A 76 -3.49 26.56 -7.41
C LEU A 76 -4.01 25.12 -7.28
N GLY A 77 -3.33 24.16 -7.94
CA GLY A 77 -3.62 22.73 -7.79
C GLY A 77 -3.29 22.23 -6.38
N ALA A 78 -2.18 22.68 -5.78
CA ALA A 78 -1.80 22.35 -4.40
C ALA A 78 -2.84 22.82 -3.38
N GLU A 79 -3.45 23.99 -3.59
CA GLU A 79 -4.58 24.47 -2.81
C GLU A 79 -5.84 23.60 -3.03
N THR A 80 -6.11 23.21 -4.27
CA THR A 80 -7.28 22.38 -4.63
C THR A 80 -7.23 21.00 -3.99
N VAL A 81 -6.07 20.35 -3.99
CA VAL A 81 -5.86 19.06 -3.30
C VAL A 81 -5.71 19.22 -1.78
N GLY A 82 -5.47 20.43 -1.31
CA GLY A 82 -5.30 20.74 0.11
C GLY A 82 -3.99 20.21 0.70
N LEU A 83 -2.86 20.38 0.00
CA LEU A 83 -1.54 20.03 0.55
C LEU A 83 -1.27 20.80 1.85
N VAL A 84 -0.68 20.13 2.84
CA VAL A 84 -0.29 20.76 4.11
C VAL A 84 1.21 20.99 4.13
N LYS A 85 1.63 22.23 4.42
CA LYS A 85 3.02 22.66 4.42
C LYS A 85 3.37 23.38 5.72
N GLU A 86 4.66 23.44 6.05
CA GLU A 86 5.17 24.14 7.23
C GLU A 86 5.16 25.65 7.00
N CYS A 87 4.67 26.40 7.99
CA CYS A 87 4.68 27.85 8.04
C CYS A 87 5.93 28.39 8.76
N ASN A 88 6.22 29.68 8.60
CA ASN A 88 7.37 30.34 9.24
C ASN A 88 7.32 30.31 10.78
N ASP A 89 6.13 30.12 11.36
CA ASP A 89 5.91 29.92 12.80
C ASP A 89 6.07 28.45 13.24
N ASN A 90 6.54 27.57 12.35
CA ASN A 90 6.64 26.11 12.49
C ASN A 90 5.29 25.40 12.70
N SER A 91 4.17 26.07 12.37
CA SER A 91 2.85 25.42 12.32
C SER A 91 2.64 24.71 10.97
N MET A 92 1.89 23.62 10.97
CA MET A 92 1.52 22.92 9.73
C MET A 92 0.12 23.39 9.30
N ARG A 93 0.00 23.97 8.11
CA ARG A 93 -1.25 24.55 7.59
C ARG A 93 -1.53 24.08 6.17
N THR A 94 -2.80 24.01 5.81
CA THR A 94 -3.20 23.78 4.41
C THR A 94 -2.73 24.96 3.55
N PHE A 95 -2.08 24.64 2.43
CA PHE A 95 -1.57 25.60 1.48
C PHE A 95 -2.71 26.35 0.80
N THR A 96 -2.61 27.68 0.78
CA THR A 96 -3.46 28.54 -0.05
C THR A 96 -2.58 29.52 -0.81
N TYR A 97 -2.94 29.82 -2.05
CA TYR A 97 -2.18 30.76 -2.88
C TYR A 97 -2.19 32.18 -2.30
N SER A 98 -3.29 32.57 -1.67
CA SER A 98 -3.45 33.89 -1.03
C SER A 98 -2.48 34.08 0.15
N SER A 99 -2.25 33.04 0.96
CA SER A 99 -1.33 33.08 2.11
C SER A 99 0.05 32.50 1.81
N ARG A 100 0.43 32.32 0.54
CA ARG A 100 1.67 31.60 0.17
C ARG A 100 2.97 32.11 0.83
N LYS A 101 3.05 33.41 1.13
CA LYS A 101 4.23 34.04 1.77
C LYS A 101 4.42 33.65 3.24
N THR A 102 3.41 33.06 3.89
CA THR A 102 3.53 32.58 5.28
C THR A 102 4.21 31.23 5.38
N PHE A 103 4.35 30.51 4.27
CA PHE A 103 4.97 29.19 4.22
C PHE A 103 6.49 29.30 4.17
N LYS A 104 7.13 28.37 4.87
CA LYS A 104 8.57 28.26 4.93
C LYS A 104 9.13 27.87 3.56
N ASP A 105 10.30 28.39 3.24
CA ASP A 105 11.02 28.16 1.97
C ASP A 105 10.27 28.59 0.70
N PHE A 106 9.13 29.29 0.84
CA PHE A 106 8.42 29.88 -0.28
C PHE A 106 9.11 31.17 -0.73
N ALA A 107 9.48 31.22 -2.00
CA ALA A 107 9.88 32.43 -2.69
C ALA A 107 9.27 32.41 -4.09
N ASP A 108 8.90 33.58 -4.64
CA ASP A 108 8.20 33.65 -5.93
C ASP A 108 9.08 33.13 -7.10
N ASP A 109 10.40 33.11 -6.94
CA ASP A 109 11.41 32.55 -7.84
C ASP A 109 11.83 31.10 -7.51
N ASN A 110 11.41 30.56 -6.36
CA ASN A 110 11.75 29.20 -5.94
C ASN A 110 10.78 28.16 -6.50
N HIS A 111 11.10 27.62 -7.68
CA HIS A 111 10.33 26.54 -8.29
C HIS A 111 10.41 25.19 -7.56
N ASN A 112 11.27 25.05 -6.53
CA ASN A 112 11.43 23.81 -5.77
C ASN A 112 10.52 23.70 -4.53
N PHE A 113 9.65 24.70 -4.28
CA PHE A 113 8.70 24.67 -3.16
C PHE A 113 7.78 23.43 -3.20
N LEU A 114 7.33 23.05 -4.40
CA LEU A 114 6.63 21.80 -4.64
C LEU A 114 7.61 20.76 -5.16
N THR A 115 7.61 19.56 -4.58
CA THR A 115 8.44 18.47 -5.08
C THR A 115 7.91 17.96 -6.42
N MET A 116 8.75 17.28 -7.19
CA MET A 116 8.30 16.68 -8.46
C MET A 116 7.17 15.65 -8.22
N ALA A 117 7.21 14.93 -7.10
CA ALA A 117 6.18 13.96 -6.73
C ALA A 117 4.84 14.63 -6.45
N GLU A 118 4.85 15.75 -5.73
CA GLU A 118 3.65 16.57 -5.49
C GLU A 118 3.11 17.16 -6.80
N GLY A 119 3.98 17.68 -7.68
CA GLY A 119 3.57 18.18 -8.99
C GLY A 119 2.91 17.12 -9.87
N GLN A 120 3.46 15.90 -9.88
CA GLN A 120 2.88 14.76 -10.58
C GLN A 120 1.55 14.30 -9.97
N TYR A 121 1.43 14.31 -8.64
CA TYR A 121 0.19 14.01 -7.94
C TYR A 121 -0.91 15.02 -8.27
N ILE A 122 -0.59 16.32 -8.28
CA ILE A 122 -1.53 17.39 -8.66
C ILE A 122 -2.00 17.17 -10.10
N ILE A 123 -1.09 16.91 -11.05
CA ILE A 123 -1.47 16.64 -12.45
C ILE A 123 -2.37 15.40 -12.55
N LYS A 124 -2.03 14.31 -11.86
CA LYS A 124 -2.88 13.10 -11.82
C LYS A 124 -4.27 13.44 -11.31
N HIS A 125 -4.38 14.14 -10.19
CA HIS A 125 -5.65 14.53 -9.59
C HIS A 125 -6.51 15.35 -10.57
N GLU A 126 -5.90 16.32 -11.25
CA GLU A 126 -6.57 17.17 -12.22
C GLU A 126 -7.07 16.41 -13.45
N LEU A 127 -6.26 15.47 -13.96
CA LEU A 127 -6.65 14.59 -15.06
C LEU A 127 -7.77 13.64 -14.65
N GLU A 128 -7.66 13.02 -13.48
CA GLU A 128 -8.66 12.10 -12.95
C GLU A 128 -10.02 12.77 -12.76
N ASN A 129 -10.02 14.06 -12.41
CA ASN A 129 -11.20 14.89 -12.16
C ASN A 129 -11.76 15.61 -13.39
N LEU A 130 -11.21 15.38 -14.58
CA LEU A 130 -11.87 15.74 -15.83
C LEU A 130 -13.19 14.97 -15.98
N ARG A 131 -14.31 15.70 -15.92
CA ARG A 131 -15.67 15.15 -16.07
C ARG A 131 -16.29 15.57 -17.40
N ALA A 132 -17.06 14.64 -17.99
CA ALA A 132 -17.93 14.94 -19.12
C ALA A 132 -19.06 15.88 -18.69
N LYS A 133 -19.40 16.84 -19.53
CA LYS A 133 -20.51 17.80 -19.31
C LYS A 133 -21.63 17.50 -20.29
N ASP A 134 -21.45 17.95 -21.52
CA ASP A 134 -22.46 17.84 -22.59
C ASP A 134 -22.22 16.62 -23.48
N GLU A 135 -21.03 16.02 -23.40
CA GLU A 135 -20.63 14.90 -24.24
C GLU A 135 -21.41 13.62 -23.89
N LYS A 136 -22.14 13.08 -24.87
CA LYS A 136 -22.85 11.78 -24.76
C LYS A 136 -21.97 10.56 -25.04
N MET A 137 -20.84 10.77 -25.71
CA MET A 137 -19.89 9.74 -26.10
C MET A 137 -18.52 10.35 -26.34
N ILE A 138 -17.48 9.52 -26.31
CA ILE A 138 -16.15 9.93 -26.73
C ILE A 138 -16.17 10.17 -28.25
N PRO A 139 -15.72 11.34 -28.74
CA PRO A 139 -15.66 11.63 -30.17
C PRO A 139 -14.91 10.54 -30.92
N GLY A 140 -15.43 10.09 -32.07
CA GLY A 140 -14.89 8.98 -32.82
C GLY A 140 -15.20 7.56 -32.29
N TYR A 141 -15.76 7.40 -31.08
CA TYR A 141 -16.02 6.10 -30.44
C TYR A 141 -17.47 5.98 -29.90
N PRO A 142 -18.46 5.66 -30.75
CA PRO A 142 -19.88 5.59 -30.35
C PRO A 142 -20.19 4.61 -29.21
N GLN A 143 -19.43 3.51 -29.10
CA GLN A 143 -19.53 2.53 -28.02
C GLN A 143 -19.06 3.08 -26.66
N ALA A 144 -18.24 4.13 -26.66
CA ALA A 144 -17.72 4.75 -25.44
C ALA A 144 -18.64 5.87 -24.97
N LYS A 145 -19.82 5.50 -24.45
CA LYS A 145 -20.80 6.44 -23.90
C LYS A 145 -20.24 7.20 -22.69
N LEU A 146 -20.60 8.49 -22.63
CA LEU A 146 -20.36 9.42 -21.54
C LEU A 146 -21.71 9.92 -21.03
N TYR A 147 -21.74 10.27 -19.74
CA TYR A 147 -22.87 10.95 -19.12
C TYR A 147 -22.35 12.08 -18.23
N PRO A 148 -23.17 13.10 -17.95
CA PRO A 148 -22.75 14.23 -17.14
C PRO A 148 -22.15 13.78 -15.80
N GLY A 149 -20.94 14.27 -15.49
CA GLY A 149 -20.21 13.91 -14.27
C GLY A 149 -19.37 12.62 -14.37
N LYS A 150 -19.34 11.91 -15.52
CA LYS A 150 -18.46 10.75 -15.69
C LYS A 150 -17.00 11.19 -15.88
N SER A 151 -16.06 10.55 -15.17
CA SER A 151 -14.62 10.72 -15.42
C SER A 151 -14.23 10.35 -16.85
N ILE A 152 -13.67 11.31 -17.59
CA ILE A 152 -13.21 11.15 -18.97
C ILE A 152 -12.04 10.16 -19.02
N VAL A 153 -11.03 10.37 -18.17
CA VAL A 153 -9.84 9.51 -18.09
C VAL A 153 -10.20 8.07 -17.78
N ARG A 154 -11.11 7.83 -16.81
CA ARG A 154 -11.55 6.45 -16.52
C ARG A 154 -12.20 5.81 -17.73
N ARG A 155 -13.06 6.54 -18.46
CA ARG A 155 -13.76 5.99 -19.61
C ARG A 155 -12.77 5.65 -20.72
N LEU A 156 -11.80 6.52 -20.99
CA LEU A 156 -10.74 6.31 -21.98
C LEU A 156 -9.89 5.08 -21.68
N LEU A 157 -9.51 4.87 -20.40
CA LEU A 157 -8.79 3.67 -19.96
C LEU A 157 -9.64 2.40 -20.13
N THR A 158 -10.91 2.45 -19.72
CA THR A 158 -11.81 1.29 -19.78
C THR A 158 -12.19 0.92 -21.23
N SER A 159 -12.24 1.90 -22.14
CA SER A 159 -12.49 1.65 -23.57
C SER A 159 -11.24 1.24 -24.34
N GLY A 160 -10.06 1.21 -23.71
CA GLY A 160 -8.78 0.89 -24.35
C GLY A 160 -8.31 1.95 -25.36
N VAL A 161 -8.85 3.18 -25.30
CA VAL A 161 -8.39 4.31 -26.13
C VAL A 161 -7.11 4.86 -25.53
N LEU A 162 -7.09 4.97 -24.20
CA LEU A 162 -5.89 5.29 -23.44
C LEU A 162 -5.30 4.00 -22.88
N VAL A 163 -4.01 3.76 -23.14
CA VAL A 163 -3.29 2.56 -22.67
C VAL A 163 -2.86 2.78 -21.23
N GLN A 164 -2.15 3.88 -20.97
CA GLN A 164 -1.61 4.18 -19.65
C GLN A 164 -1.32 5.67 -19.45
N ILE A 165 -1.31 6.07 -18.19
CA ILE A 165 -0.81 7.36 -17.70
C ILE A 165 0.25 7.03 -16.65
N PHE A 166 1.46 7.57 -16.76
CA PHE A 166 2.51 7.33 -15.79
C PHE A 166 3.36 8.57 -15.51
N ALA A 167 3.92 8.64 -14.31
CA ALA A 167 4.83 9.69 -13.88
C ALA A 167 6.25 9.42 -14.39
N LEU A 168 6.96 10.46 -14.82
CA LEU A 168 8.37 10.34 -15.23
C LEU A 168 9.32 10.30 -14.04
N HIS A 169 10.37 9.49 -14.13
CA HIS A 169 11.50 9.57 -13.20
C HIS A 169 12.35 10.83 -13.44
N ASP A 170 12.84 11.43 -12.36
CA ASP A 170 14.03 12.28 -12.44
C ASP A 170 15.28 11.41 -12.29
N ARG A 171 16.11 11.35 -13.34
CA ARG A 171 17.33 10.51 -13.38
C ARG A 171 18.41 11.00 -12.41
N GLU A 172 18.50 12.30 -12.16
CA GLU A 172 19.53 12.89 -11.32
C GLU A 172 19.18 12.74 -9.84
N GLU A 173 17.96 13.09 -9.46
CA GLU A 173 17.47 12.90 -8.09
C GLU A 173 17.47 11.42 -7.70
N LEU A 174 17.02 10.52 -8.59
CA LEU A 174 17.06 9.08 -8.33
C LEU A 174 18.47 8.53 -8.16
N LYS A 175 19.45 9.12 -8.86
CA LYS A 175 20.86 8.73 -8.72
C LYS A 175 21.41 9.16 -7.35
N LYS A 176 21.02 10.35 -6.86
CA LYS A 176 21.37 10.84 -5.52
C LYS A 176 20.73 9.95 -4.45
N LEU A 177 19.41 9.74 -4.52
CA LEU A 177 18.66 8.88 -3.61
C LEU A 177 19.21 7.44 -3.59
N ARG A 178 19.55 6.86 -4.74
CA ARG A 178 20.18 5.54 -4.79
C ARG A 178 21.48 5.49 -3.97
N HIS A 179 22.29 6.53 -4.07
CA HIS A 179 23.59 6.56 -3.41
C HIS A 179 23.46 6.67 -1.89
N SER A 180 22.50 7.48 -1.40
CA SER A 180 22.19 7.60 0.02
C SER A 180 21.54 6.33 0.58
N TRP A 181 20.64 5.71 -0.19
CA TRP A 181 19.78 4.62 0.28
C TRP A 181 20.46 3.24 0.29
N TYR A 182 21.01 2.77 -0.84
CA TYR A 182 21.61 1.44 -0.94
C TYR A 182 22.99 1.42 -1.61
N GLY A 183 23.61 2.60 -1.79
CA GLY A 183 24.95 2.72 -2.38
C GLY A 183 26.07 2.13 -1.53
N ARG A 184 25.85 1.98 -0.22
CA ARG A 184 26.71 1.29 0.74
C ARG A 184 25.83 0.49 1.69
N VAL A 185 26.23 -0.74 2.02
CA VAL A 185 25.57 -1.51 3.07
C VAL A 185 25.81 -0.78 4.39
N LYS A 186 24.75 -0.21 4.96
CA LYS A 186 24.79 0.48 6.26
C LYS A 186 23.76 -0.19 7.15
N VAL A 187 24.20 -0.63 8.33
CA VAL A 187 23.27 -0.97 9.41
C VAL A 187 22.91 0.35 10.10
N GLY A 188 21.91 1.05 9.57
CA GLY A 188 21.54 2.39 10.03
C GLY A 188 20.18 2.83 9.49
N TYR A 189 19.77 4.03 9.86
CA TYR A 189 18.49 4.62 9.46
C TYR A 189 18.42 4.90 7.96
N GLN A 190 17.27 4.60 7.35
CA GLN A 190 16.94 4.87 5.96
C GLN A 190 16.64 6.37 5.75
N PRO A 191 16.90 6.92 4.55
CA PRO A 191 16.60 8.31 4.23
C PRO A 191 15.11 8.51 3.93
N LEU A 192 14.24 8.28 4.91
CA LEU A 192 12.76 8.27 4.74
C LEU A 192 12.22 9.57 4.15
N ASP A 193 12.77 10.72 4.51
CA ASP A 193 12.32 12.01 3.96
C ASP A 193 12.72 12.18 2.48
N GLU A 194 13.87 11.64 2.05
CA GLU A 194 14.26 11.66 0.62
C GLU A 194 13.38 10.71 -0.19
N ILE A 195 13.09 9.52 0.35
CA ILE A 195 12.16 8.55 -0.25
C ILE A 195 10.77 9.19 -0.40
N ARG A 196 10.30 9.89 0.64
CA ARG A 196 9.02 10.61 0.63
C ARG A 196 8.97 11.70 -0.43
N CYS A 197 10.00 12.54 -0.52
CA CYS A 197 10.06 13.60 -1.53
C CYS A 197 10.05 13.05 -2.97
N TYR A 198 10.61 11.85 -3.19
CA TYR A 198 10.70 11.25 -4.53
C TYR A 198 9.50 10.36 -4.90
N PHE A 199 9.10 9.43 -4.02
CA PHE A 199 8.06 8.42 -4.28
C PHE A 199 6.71 8.74 -3.63
N GLY A 200 6.64 9.72 -2.74
CA GLY A 200 5.44 10.07 -1.97
C GLY A 200 5.34 9.34 -0.63
N GLU A 201 4.32 9.70 0.14
CA GLU A 201 4.17 9.27 1.53
C GLU A 201 3.85 7.78 1.69
N THR A 202 3.04 7.19 0.80
CA THR A 202 2.68 5.75 0.90
C THR A 202 3.89 4.83 0.83
N VAL A 203 4.79 5.08 -0.14
CA VAL A 203 6.03 4.29 -0.28
C VAL A 203 6.97 4.55 0.90
N ALA A 204 7.11 5.81 1.33
CA ALA A 204 7.96 6.15 2.47
C ALA A 204 7.43 5.57 3.80
N LEU A 205 6.11 5.51 3.99
CA LEU A 205 5.49 4.85 5.15
C LEU A 205 5.76 3.35 5.17
N TYR A 206 5.72 2.69 4.01
CA TYR A 206 6.10 1.28 3.90
C TYR A 206 7.55 1.05 4.34
N PHE A 207 8.51 1.79 3.77
CA PHE A 207 9.91 1.65 4.18
C PHE A 207 10.15 2.04 5.63
N GLY A 208 9.41 3.03 6.14
CA GLY A 208 9.44 3.38 7.56
C GLY A 208 8.91 2.26 8.45
N PHE A 209 7.85 1.57 8.04
CA PHE A 209 7.32 0.42 8.76
C PHE A 209 8.28 -0.76 8.70
N LEU A 210 8.82 -1.08 7.52
CA LEU A 210 9.83 -2.12 7.34
C LEU A 210 11.06 -1.88 8.23
N GLU A 211 11.58 -0.65 8.25
CA GLU A 211 12.68 -0.26 9.15
C GLU A 211 12.32 -0.51 10.61
N TYR A 212 11.20 0.07 11.05
CA TYR A 212 10.73 -0.04 12.41
C TYR A 212 10.53 -1.50 12.82
N PHE A 213 9.87 -2.28 11.97
CA PHE A 213 9.53 -3.67 12.21
C PHE A 213 10.79 -4.54 12.29
N THR A 214 11.81 -4.27 11.46
CA THR A 214 13.12 -4.92 11.54
C THR A 214 13.75 -4.71 12.91
N PHE A 215 13.81 -3.46 13.39
CA PHE A 215 14.36 -3.16 14.72
C PHE A 215 13.50 -3.73 15.86
N ALA A 216 12.19 -3.73 15.69
CA ALA A 216 11.24 -4.24 16.68
C ALA A 216 11.32 -5.77 16.86
N LEU A 217 11.76 -6.52 15.84
CA LEU A 217 11.97 -7.96 15.94
C LEU A 217 13.32 -8.35 16.56
N ILE A 218 14.31 -7.44 16.62
CA ILE A 218 15.64 -7.73 17.19
C ILE A 218 15.55 -8.25 18.63
N PRO A 219 14.78 -7.64 19.57
CA PRO A 219 14.64 -8.19 20.91
C PRO A 219 14.10 -9.63 20.95
N MET A 220 13.12 -9.96 20.10
CA MET A 220 12.59 -11.33 19.98
C MET A 220 13.67 -12.28 19.45
N ALA A 221 14.44 -11.86 18.45
CA ALA A 221 15.53 -12.66 17.88
C ALA A 221 16.65 -12.92 18.89
N VAL A 222 17.09 -11.88 19.62
CA VAL A 222 18.16 -11.98 20.62
C VAL A 222 17.76 -12.89 21.77
N ILE A 223 16.52 -12.79 22.26
CA ILE A 223 16.01 -13.66 23.32
C ILE A 223 15.80 -15.09 22.79
N GLY A 224 15.38 -15.27 21.53
CA GLY A 224 15.16 -16.59 20.93
C GLY A 224 16.44 -17.42 20.70
N ILE A 225 17.61 -16.79 20.52
CA ILE A 225 18.88 -17.52 20.26
C ILE A 225 19.27 -18.45 21.43
N PRO A 226 19.38 -18.00 22.69
CA PRO A 226 19.66 -18.87 23.82
C PRO A 226 18.67 -20.04 23.96
N TYR A 227 17.39 -19.79 23.67
CA TYR A 227 16.34 -20.81 23.76
C TYR A 227 16.59 -21.99 22.83
N TYR A 228 17.07 -21.69 21.63
CA TYR A 228 17.43 -22.72 20.66
C TYR A 228 18.81 -23.36 20.95
N VAL A 229 19.84 -22.54 21.18
CA VAL A 229 21.23 -23.02 21.33
C VAL A 229 21.42 -23.90 22.56
N PHE A 230 20.80 -23.53 23.67
CA PHE A 230 20.90 -24.28 24.93
C PHE A 230 19.75 -25.26 25.14
N ALA A 231 18.89 -25.46 24.14
CA ALA A 231 17.69 -26.29 24.22
C ALA A 231 16.92 -26.04 25.53
N TRP A 232 16.61 -24.77 25.81
CA TRP A 232 15.84 -24.37 26.98
C TRP A 232 14.36 -24.71 26.77
N GLU A 233 14.07 -26.01 26.80
CA GLU A 233 12.75 -26.59 26.57
C GLU A 233 11.99 -26.84 27.89
N ASP A 234 12.48 -26.29 29.01
CA ASP A 234 11.77 -26.35 30.28
C ASP A 234 10.51 -25.48 30.24
N TYR A 235 9.47 -25.93 30.96
CA TYR A 235 8.15 -25.30 30.96
C TYR A 235 8.17 -23.83 31.38
N ASP A 236 8.91 -23.52 32.45
CA ASP A 236 9.09 -22.17 32.96
C ASP A 236 9.68 -21.24 31.89
N LYS A 237 10.65 -21.72 31.13
CA LYS A 237 11.30 -20.97 30.06
C LYS A 237 10.32 -20.71 28.92
N TYR A 238 9.57 -21.71 28.46
CA TYR A 238 8.58 -21.50 27.39
C TYR A 238 7.51 -20.47 27.75
N VAL A 239 6.97 -20.53 28.97
CA VAL A 239 5.97 -19.55 29.44
C VAL A 239 6.58 -18.15 29.48
N MET A 240 7.81 -18.00 29.96
CA MET A 240 8.50 -16.71 30.02
C MET A 240 8.73 -16.13 28.61
N PHE A 241 9.18 -16.95 27.66
CA PHE A 241 9.38 -16.51 26.27
C PHE A 241 8.08 -16.12 25.59
N ALA A 242 7.05 -16.96 25.71
CA ALA A 242 5.73 -16.69 25.16
C ALA A 242 5.14 -15.40 25.70
N THR A 243 5.15 -15.24 27.03
CA THR A 243 4.64 -14.04 27.70
C THR A 243 5.38 -12.80 27.22
N PHE A 244 6.72 -12.86 27.12
CA PHE A 244 7.51 -11.77 26.56
C PHE A 244 7.07 -11.43 25.13
N ASN A 245 6.99 -12.41 24.21
CA ASN A 245 6.63 -12.15 22.82
C ASN A 245 5.21 -11.58 22.68
N LEU A 246 4.25 -12.08 23.46
CA LEU A 246 2.87 -11.62 23.43
C LEU A 246 2.73 -10.18 23.93
N LEU A 247 3.41 -9.83 25.03
CA LEU A 247 3.42 -8.46 25.54
C LEU A 247 4.19 -7.53 24.61
N TRP A 248 5.36 -7.95 24.15
CA TRP A 248 6.21 -7.19 23.22
C TRP A 248 5.49 -6.92 21.90
N SER A 249 4.74 -7.88 21.36
CA SER A 249 3.93 -7.68 20.15
C SER A 249 2.89 -6.56 20.30
N THR A 250 2.36 -6.34 21.51
CA THR A 250 1.46 -5.21 21.79
C THR A 250 2.25 -3.90 21.78
N VAL A 251 3.38 -3.88 22.48
CA VAL A 251 4.23 -2.69 22.58
C VAL A 251 4.67 -2.21 21.20
N ILE A 252 5.09 -3.12 20.32
CA ILE A 252 5.58 -2.73 18.99
C ILE A 252 4.47 -2.10 18.13
N LEU A 253 3.24 -2.63 18.19
CA LEU A 253 2.13 -2.10 17.39
C LEU A 253 1.65 -0.74 17.91
N GLU A 254 1.68 -0.54 19.22
CA GLU A 254 1.36 0.75 19.85
C GLU A 254 2.45 1.81 19.60
N VAL A 255 3.72 1.43 19.72
CA VAL A 255 4.85 2.33 19.45
C VAL A 255 4.89 2.72 17.97
N TRP A 256 4.54 1.80 17.05
CA TRP A 256 4.40 2.14 15.64
C TRP A 256 3.37 3.25 15.40
N LYS A 257 2.16 3.16 15.98
CA LYS A 257 1.13 4.21 15.86
C LYS A 257 1.68 5.58 16.26
N ARG A 258 2.47 5.62 17.34
CA ARG A 258 3.13 6.84 17.82
C ARG A 258 4.15 7.39 16.84
N ILE A 259 5.08 6.56 16.38
CA ILE A 259 6.12 6.95 15.41
C ILE A 259 5.47 7.41 14.10
N CYS A 260 4.51 6.64 13.59
CA CYS A 260 3.75 6.95 12.39
C CYS A 260 3.05 8.32 12.49
N SER A 261 2.46 8.65 13.65
CA SER A 261 1.82 9.95 13.87
C SER A 261 2.81 11.12 13.84
N VAL A 262 4.03 10.94 14.35
CA VAL A 262 5.09 11.96 14.30
C VAL A 262 5.56 12.18 12.87
N MET A 263 5.81 11.10 12.14
CA MET A 263 6.23 11.15 10.73
C MET A 263 5.17 11.84 9.86
N THR A 264 3.92 11.40 9.96
CA THR A 264 2.81 11.93 9.15
C THR A 264 2.38 13.34 9.55
N TYR A 265 2.60 13.75 10.80
CA TYR A 265 2.50 15.15 11.21
C TYR A 265 3.60 15.99 10.55
N ARG A 266 4.87 15.54 10.60
CA ARG A 266 6.01 16.21 9.97
C ARG A 266 5.82 16.35 8.46
N TRP A 267 5.19 15.35 7.83
CA TRP A 267 4.87 15.38 6.41
C TRP A 267 3.62 16.20 6.09
N GLY A 268 2.75 16.47 7.07
CA GLY A 268 1.50 17.21 6.90
C GLY A 268 0.31 16.35 6.49
N THR A 269 0.52 15.09 6.09
CA THR A 269 -0.55 14.18 5.65
C THR A 269 -1.51 13.79 6.77
N LEU A 270 -1.09 13.87 8.03
CA LEU A 270 -1.97 13.67 9.18
C LEU A 270 -3.09 14.73 9.26
N LEU A 271 -2.80 15.95 8.79
CA LEU A 271 -3.72 17.10 8.82
C LEU A 271 -4.61 17.19 7.57
N MET A 272 -4.30 16.41 6.52
CA MET A 272 -5.08 16.39 5.29
C MET A 272 -6.45 15.77 5.54
N LYS A 273 -7.51 16.51 5.19
CA LYS A 273 -8.91 16.10 5.42
C LYS A 273 -9.43 15.21 4.29
N ARG A 274 -9.07 13.92 4.31
CA ARG A 274 -9.44 12.94 3.25
C ARG A 274 -10.93 12.74 3.02
N GLN A 275 -11.75 12.96 4.05
CA GLN A 275 -13.20 12.81 3.95
C GLN A 275 -13.84 13.72 2.89
N PHE A 276 -13.16 14.82 2.53
CA PHE A 276 -13.60 15.77 1.51
C PHE A 276 -12.90 15.56 0.16
N GLU A 277 -12.14 14.46 -0.01
CA GLU A 277 -11.54 14.10 -1.29
C GLU A 277 -12.61 13.78 -2.32
N GLU A 278 -12.22 13.98 -3.58
CA GLU A 278 -13.06 13.69 -4.73
C GLU A 278 -13.26 12.18 -4.92
N PRO A 279 -14.37 11.75 -5.53
CA PRO A 279 -14.61 10.35 -5.78
C PRO A 279 -13.56 9.74 -6.72
N ARG A 280 -13.18 8.49 -6.47
CA ARG A 280 -12.24 7.75 -7.34
C ARG A 280 -12.79 7.68 -8.77
N PRO A 281 -11.93 7.61 -9.80
CA PRO A 281 -12.36 7.61 -11.19
C PRO A 281 -13.35 6.49 -11.54
N GLY A 282 -13.25 5.34 -10.85
CA GLY A 282 -14.13 4.19 -11.01
C GLY A 282 -15.53 4.35 -10.41
N PHE A 283 -15.75 5.33 -9.53
CA PHE A 283 -17.02 5.55 -8.87
C PHE A 283 -18.08 6.04 -9.85
N HIS A 284 -19.30 5.55 -9.69
CA HIS A 284 -20.42 5.91 -10.56
C HIS A 284 -21.74 6.03 -9.78
N GLY A 285 -22.60 6.93 -10.23
CA GLY A 285 -23.85 7.27 -9.56
C GLY A 285 -24.66 8.26 -10.39
N VAL A 286 -25.78 8.71 -9.82
CA VAL A 286 -26.57 9.80 -10.41
C VAL A 286 -25.89 11.11 -10.06
N LEU A 287 -25.79 12.06 -10.99
CA LEU A 287 -25.21 13.37 -10.70
C LEU A 287 -26.08 14.10 -9.68
N GLY A 288 -25.47 14.62 -8.63
CA GLY A 288 -26.16 15.36 -7.58
C GLY A 288 -25.22 16.26 -6.81
N ILE A 289 -25.76 17.06 -5.90
CA ILE A 289 -24.99 17.95 -5.05
C ILE A 289 -24.59 17.18 -3.79
N ASN A 290 -23.30 17.15 -3.48
CA ASN A 290 -22.82 16.58 -2.23
C ASN A 290 -23.25 17.47 -1.06
N PRO A 291 -23.97 16.94 -0.04
CA PRO A 291 -24.50 17.74 1.07
C PRO A 291 -23.42 18.32 1.99
N VAL A 292 -22.19 17.78 1.93
CA VAL A 292 -21.06 18.17 2.77
C VAL A 292 -20.19 19.20 2.08
N THR A 293 -19.81 18.95 0.81
CA THR A 293 -18.87 19.82 0.08
C THR A 293 -19.57 20.84 -0.81
N GLY A 294 -20.86 20.68 -1.11
CA GLY A 294 -21.60 21.50 -2.06
C GLY A 294 -21.20 21.31 -3.52
N ARG A 295 -20.27 20.38 -3.82
CA ARG A 295 -19.79 20.10 -5.18
C ARG A 295 -20.78 19.20 -5.93
N GLU A 296 -20.89 19.42 -7.23
CA GLU A 296 -21.64 18.53 -8.12
C GLU A 296 -20.79 17.29 -8.43
N GLU A 297 -21.20 16.12 -7.94
CA GLU A 297 -20.48 14.86 -8.11
C GLU A 297 -21.46 13.68 -8.23
N PRO A 298 -21.03 12.51 -8.74
CA PRO A 298 -21.87 11.32 -8.71
C PRO A 298 -22.24 10.96 -7.27
N VAL A 299 -23.51 10.60 -7.02
CA VAL A 299 -24.01 10.17 -5.70
C VAL A 299 -24.53 8.73 -5.81
N TYR A 300 -24.21 7.91 -4.81
CA TYR A 300 -24.62 6.51 -4.74
C TYR A 300 -25.18 6.16 -3.35
N SER A 301 -26.30 5.44 -3.31
CA SER A 301 -26.95 5.04 -2.05
C SER A 301 -26.08 4.08 -1.25
N SER A 302 -25.79 4.43 0.01
CA SER A 302 -25.03 3.59 0.92
C SER A 302 -25.73 2.25 1.21
N ILE A 303 -27.06 2.20 1.26
CA ILE A 303 -27.81 0.95 1.51
C ILE A 303 -27.55 -0.05 0.37
N LYS A 304 -27.61 0.41 -0.89
CA LYS A 304 -27.32 -0.46 -2.04
C LYS A 304 -25.90 -1.04 -1.96
N ARG A 305 -24.91 -0.24 -1.54
CA ARG A 305 -23.53 -0.70 -1.33
C ARG A 305 -23.44 -1.74 -0.21
N GLN A 306 -24.08 -1.49 0.94
CA GLN A 306 -24.04 -2.44 2.06
C GLN A 306 -24.70 -3.78 1.70
N ILE A 307 -25.81 -3.76 0.95
CA ILE A 307 -26.44 -4.98 0.43
C ILE A 307 -25.47 -5.77 -0.46
N ARG A 308 -24.73 -5.10 -1.36
CA ARG A 308 -23.71 -5.75 -2.19
C ARG A 308 -22.61 -6.41 -1.36
N ILE A 309 -22.11 -5.71 -0.34
CA ILE A 309 -21.05 -6.22 0.54
C ILE A 309 -21.54 -7.43 1.34
N TYR A 310 -22.64 -7.30 2.08
CA TYR A 310 -23.06 -8.32 3.03
C TYR A 310 -23.78 -9.51 2.40
N LEU A 311 -24.51 -9.34 1.30
CA LEU A 311 -25.28 -10.44 0.69
C LEU A 311 -24.57 -11.11 -0.50
N VAL A 312 -23.54 -10.49 -1.09
CA VAL A 312 -22.81 -11.07 -2.23
C VAL A 312 -21.35 -11.25 -1.87
N SER A 313 -20.66 -10.17 -1.49
CA SER A 313 -19.21 -10.23 -1.28
C SER A 313 -18.82 -11.12 -0.11
N LEU A 314 -19.44 -10.95 1.06
CA LEU A 314 -19.12 -11.71 2.25
C LEU A 314 -19.40 -13.23 2.07
N PRO A 315 -20.57 -13.67 1.58
CA PRO A 315 -20.82 -15.09 1.31
C PRO A 315 -19.84 -15.68 0.30
N PHE A 316 -19.47 -14.92 -0.74
CA PHE A 316 -18.45 -15.37 -1.71
C PHE A 316 -17.09 -15.58 -1.04
N VAL A 317 -16.65 -14.65 -0.18
CA VAL A 317 -15.41 -14.83 0.59
C VAL A 317 -15.50 -16.08 1.46
N CYS A 318 -16.58 -16.26 2.23
CA CYS A 318 -16.75 -17.45 3.08
C CYS A 318 -16.72 -18.76 2.28
N LEU A 319 -17.33 -18.79 1.09
CA LEU A 319 -17.28 -19.95 0.20
C LEU A 319 -15.84 -20.27 -0.25
N CYS A 320 -15.08 -19.25 -0.64
CA CYS A 320 -13.66 -19.42 -1.01
C CYS A 320 -12.81 -19.91 0.16
N LEU A 321 -13.07 -19.42 1.38
CA LEU A 321 -12.37 -19.89 2.58
C LEU A 321 -12.68 -21.36 2.88
N TYR A 322 -13.95 -21.76 2.77
CA TYR A 322 -14.34 -23.17 2.91
C TYR A 322 -13.65 -24.05 1.84
N PHE A 323 -13.65 -23.61 0.59
CA PHE A 323 -12.98 -24.33 -0.50
C PHE A 323 -11.47 -24.48 -0.26
N SER A 324 -10.81 -23.44 0.27
CA SER A 324 -9.41 -23.49 0.68
C SER A 324 -9.13 -24.57 1.73
N LEU A 325 -9.96 -24.65 2.78
CA LEU A 325 -9.84 -25.71 3.79
C LEU A 325 -10.06 -27.09 3.19
N TYR A 326 -11.00 -27.23 2.25
CA TYR A 326 -11.24 -28.50 1.56
C TYR A 326 -10.01 -28.94 0.73
N VAL A 327 -9.36 -28.02 0.00
CA VAL A 327 -8.12 -28.30 -0.72
C VAL A 327 -6.99 -28.71 0.22
N MET A 328 -6.91 -28.09 1.41
CA MET A 328 -5.96 -28.48 2.44
C MET A 328 -6.19 -29.91 2.94
N MET A 329 -7.45 -30.33 3.13
CA MET A 329 -7.75 -31.72 3.51
C MET A 329 -7.31 -32.72 2.44
N ILE A 330 -7.55 -32.43 1.16
CA ILE A 330 -7.06 -33.24 0.04
C ILE A 330 -5.53 -33.35 0.07
N TYR A 331 -4.83 -32.27 0.40
CA TYR A 331 -3.37 -32.30 0.54
C TYR A 331 -2.92 -33.30 1.62
N PHE A 332 -3.56 -33.30 2.80
CA PHE A 332 -3.21 -34.25 3.86
C PHE A 332 -3.55 -35.70 3.48
N ASP A 333 -4.65 -35.94 2.77
CA ASP A 333 -4.99 -37.28 2.25
C ASP A 333 -3.92 -37.77 1.25
N LEU A 334 -3.42 -36.87 0.39
CA LEU A 334 -2.33 -37.18 -0.55
C LEU A 334 -0.99 -37.40 0.13
N GLU A 335 -0.70 -36.65 1.19
CA GLU A 335 0.51 -36.81 2.00
C GLU A 335 0.52 -38.18 2.70
N GLN A 336 -0.62 -38.58 3.28
CA GLN A 336 -0.77 -39.90 3.87
C GLN A 336 -0.63 -41.02 2.83
N TRP A 337 -1.26 -40.88 1.66
CA TRP A 337 -1.10 -41.85 0.58
C TRP A 337 0.36 -42.01 0.11
N ALA A 338 1.11 -40.90 0.05
CA ALA A 338 2.52 -40.93 -0.33
C ALA A 338 3.40 -41.61 0.73
N LEU A 339 3.06 -41.43 2.02
CA LEU A 339 3.71 -42.13 3.13
C LEU A 339 3.45 -43.64 3.05
N ASP A 340 2.19 -44.05 2.91
CA ASP A 340 1.81 -45.48 2.81
C ASP A 340 2.53 -46.15 1.62
N TYR A 341 2.60 -45.49 0.46
CA TYR A 341 3.34 -45.98 -0.71
C TYR A 341 4.86 -46.08 -0.47
N HIS A 342 5.42 -45.17 0.34
CA HIS A 342 6.83 -45.21 0.69
C HIS A 342 7.16 -46.40 1.59
N GLU A 343 6.32 -46.65 2.58
CA GLU A 343 6.43 -47.80 3.50
C GLU A 343 6.26 -49.14 2.76
N GLU A 344 5.39 -49.23 1.76
CA GLU A 344 5.19 -50.48 1.00
C GLU A 344 6.35 -50.82 0.05
N ASN A 345 6.96 -49.83 -0.60
CA ASN A 345 7.87 -50.08 -1.74
C ASN A 345 9.36 -49.86 -1.43
N GLU A 346 9.72 -49.20 -0.32
CA GLU A 346 11.10 -48.95 0.17
C GLU A 346 12.16 -48.69 -0.93
N SER A 347 11.82 -47.91 -1.96
CA SER A 347 12.69 -47.64 -3.10
C SER A 347 13.14 -46.18 -3.14
N ASN A 348 14.25 -45.90 -3.84
CA ASN A 348 14.70 -44.52 -4.07
C ASN A 348 13.62 -43.67 -4.76
N PHE A 349 12.77 -44.28 -5.59
CA PHE A 349 11.64 -43.61 -6.22
C PHE A 349 10.52 -43.30 -5.21
N SER A 350 10.25 -44.22 -4.27
CA SER A 350 9.23 -43.98 -3.24
C SER A 350 9.66 -42.89 -2.25
N SER A 351 10.97 -42.73 -1.98
CA SER A 351 11.49 -41.59 -1.21
C SER A 351 11.26 -40.25 -1.91
N LEU A 352 11.37 -40.19 -3.24
CA LEU A 352 11.05 -38.98 -4.01
C LEU A 352 9.56 -38.64 -3.96
N MET A 353 8.68 -39.65 -3.88
CA MET A 353 7.22 -39.45 -3.84
C MET A 353 6.74 -38.68 -2.60
N LEU A 354 7.47 -38.72 -1.49
CA LEU A 354 7.15 -37.96 -0.28
C LEU A 354 7.11 -36.43 -0.51
N PHE A 355 7.90 -35.92 -1.46
CA PHE A 355 7.94 -34.48 -1.75
C PHE A 355 6.86 -34.03 -2.74
N VAL A 356 6.25 -34.96 -3.48
CA VAL A 356 5.34 -34.64 -4.59
C VAL A 356 4.05 -33.95 -4.11
N PRO A 357 3.34 -34.43 -3.06
CA PRO A 357 2.13 -33.76 -2.56
C PRO A 357 2.39 -32.30 -2.14
N SER A 358 3.49 -32.05 -1.44
CA SER A 358 3.90 -30.71 -1.00
C SER A 358 4.14 -29.76 -2.19
N ILE A 359 4.83 -30.22 -3.24
CA ILE A 359 5.09 -29.41 -4.44
C ILE A 359 3.78 -29.11 -5.18
N ILE A 360 2.89 -30.10 -5.33
CA ILE A 360 1.58 -29.92 -5.97
C ILE A 360 0.75 -28.90 -5.18
N TYR A 361 0.69 -29.04 -3.86
CA TYR A 361 -0.05 -28.13 -2.99
C TYR A 361 0.47 -26.69 -3.10
N ALA A 362 1.79 -26.47 -3.07
CA ALA A 362 2.38 -25.15 -3.24
C ALA A 362 1.97 -24.49 -4.57
N VAL A 363 1.98 -25.25 -5.67
CA VAL A 363 1.55 -24.76 -7.00
C VAL A 363 0.05 -24.44 -7.01
N VAL A 364 -0.78 -25.29 -6.41
CA VAL A 364 -2.23 -25.08 -6.31
C VAL A 364 -2.56 -23.81 -5.52
N ILE A 365 -1.90 -23.58 -4.37
CA ILE A 365 -2.11 -22.39 -3.55
C ILE A 365 -1.73 -21.11 -4.30
N GLU A 366 -0.62 -21.09 -5.03
CA GLU A 366 -0.23 -19.92 -5.83
C GLU A 366 -1.25 -19.61 -6.93
N ILE A 367 -1.79 -20.64 -7.60
CA ILE A 367 -2.85 -20.47 -8.59
C ILE A 367 -4.14 -19.94 -7.93
N MET A 368 -4.52 -20.50 -6.78
CA MET A 368 -5.71 -20.06 -6.03
C MET A 368 -5.59 -18.62 -5.57
N ASN A 369 -4.44 -18.19 -5.03
CA ASN A 369 -4.19 -16.82 -4.60
C ASN A 369 -4.38 -15.82 -5.75
N ARG A 370 -3.87 -16.14 -6.95
CA ARG A 370 -4.03 -15.29 -8.15
C ARG A 370 -5.48 -15.21 -8.62
N ILE A 371 -6.17 -16.34 -8.69
CA ILE A 371 -7.59 -16.39 -9.09
C ILE A 371 -8.44 -15.61 -8.09
N TYR A 372 -8.21 -15.81 -6.79
CA TYR A 372 -8.94 -15.12 -5.73
C TYR A 372 -8.68 -13.62 -5.76
N ARG A 373 -7.44 -13.17 -5.99
CA ARG A 373 -7.12 -11.74 -6.12
C ARG A 373 -7.90 -11.09 -7.26
N TYR A 374 -7.95 -11.72 -8.43
CA TYR A 374 -8.74 -11.22 -9.56
C TYR A 374 -10.24 -11.13 -9.20
N ALA A 375 -10.78 -12.15 -8.55
CA ALA A 375 -12.17 -12.16 -8.10
C ALA A 375 -12.44 -11.06 -7.05
N ALA A 376 -11.52 -10.86 -6.09
CA ALA A 376 -11.62 -9.85 -5.04
C ALA A 376 -11.54 -8.42 -5.60
N GLU A 377 -10.67 -8.17 -6.59
CA GLU A 377 -10.57 -6.88 -7.29
C GLU A 377 -11.85 -6.57 -8.08
N PHE A 378 -12.38 -7.56 -8.79
CA PHE A 378 -13.64 -7.43 -9.51
C PHE A 378 -14.81 -7.12 -8.56
N LEU A 379 -14.94 -7.91 -7.49
CA LEU A 379 -16.02 -7.81 -6.52
C LEU A 379 -15.97 -6.47 -5.77
N THR A 380 -14.78 -6.05 -5.34
CA THR A 380 -14.58 -4.76 -4.65
C THR A 380 -14.79 -3.58 -5.60
N SER A 381 -14.48 -3.72 -6.89
CA SER A 381 -14.81 -2.70 -7.90
C SER A 381 -16.33 -2.62 -8.11
N TRP A 382 -17.02 -3.74 -8.09
CA TRP A 382 -18.47 -3.84 -8.21
C TRP A 382 -19.22 -3.29 -6.98
N GLU A 383 -18.63 -3.34 -5.78
CA GLU A 383 -19.17 -2.69 -4.57
C GLU A 383 -19.30 -1.17 -4.70
N ASN A 384 -18.58 -0.55 -5.65
CA ASN A 384 -18.67 0.88 -5.99
C ASN A 384 -18.37 1.81 -4.79
N HIS A 385 -17.16 1.68 -4.24
CA HIS A 385 -16.63 2.57 -3.19
C HIS A 385 -16.37 3.99 -3.73
N ARG A 386 -16.73 5.02 -2.94
CA ARG A 386 -16.55 6.44 -3.32
C ARG A 386 -15.07 6.84 -3.30
N LEU A 387 -14.37 6.53 -2.21
CA LEU A 387 -12.97 6.90 -1.98
C LEU A 387 -12.03 5.76 -2.35
N GLU A 388 -10.82 6.11 -2.81
CA GLU A 388 -9.78 5.12 -3.11
C GLU A 388 -9.32 4.39 -1.84
N SER A 389 -9.15 5.09 -0.73
CA SER A 389 -8.81 4.49 0.57
C SER A 389 -9.84 3.44 1.02
N SER A 390 -11.13 3.71 0.86
CA SER A 390 -12.19 2.74 1.19
C SER A 390 -12.14 1.50 0.29
N TYR A 391 -11.92 1.69 -1.01
CA TYR A 391 -11.75 0.59 -1.97
C TYR A 391 -10.56 -0.29 -1.57
N GLN A 392 -9.40 0.32 -1.34
CA GLN A 392 -8.17 -0.39 -0.97
C GLN A 392 -8.35 -1.14 0.35
N ASN A 393 -8.93 -0.51 1.37
CA ASN A 393 -9.19 -1.15 2.67
C ASN A 393 -10.03 -2.44 2.55
N HIS A 394 -11.09 -2.41 1.75
CA HIS A 394 -11.95 -3.59 1.54
C HIS A 394 -11.30 -4.65 0.66
N LEU A 395 -10.49 -4.25 -0.31
CA LEU A 395 -9.72 -5.19 -1.14
C LEU A 395 -8.66 -5.90 -0.30
N VAL A 396 -7.88 -5.14 0.46
CA VAL A 396 -6.85 -5.64 1.39
C VAL A 396 -7.47 -6.65 2.34
N LEU A 397 -8.59 -6.33 2.98
CA LEU A 397 -9.24 -7.23 3.93
C LEU A 397 -9.63 -8.58 3.30
N LYS A 398 -10.24 -8.57 2.10
CA LYS A 398 -10.66 -9.81 1.42
C LYS A 398 -9.46 -10.70 1.10
N VAL A 399 -8.43 -10.13 0.46
CA VAL A 399 -7.23 -10.86 0.04
C VAL A 399 -6.42 -11.33 1.26
N LEU A 400 -6.35 -10.52 2.31
CA LEU A 400 -5.63 -10.85 3.54
C LEU A 400 -6.23 -12.05 4.25
N VAL A 401 -7.56 -12.11 4.45
CA VAL A 401 -8.20 -13.23 5.15
C VAL A 401 -7.99 -14.55 4.38
N PHE A 402 -8.07 -14.49 3.05
CA PHE A 402 -7.83 -15.66 2.20
C PHE A 402 -6.37 -16.14 2.25
N ASN A 403 -5.42 -15.21 2.11
CA ASN A 403 -3.99 -15.56 2.19
C ASN A 403 -3.61 -16.04 3.59
N PHE A 404 -4.13 -15.43 4.65
CA PHE A 404 -3.93 -15.89 6.02
C PHE A 404 -4.37 -17.35 6.18
N LEU A 405 -5.57 -17.69 5.71
CA LEU A 405 -6.06 -19.07 5.81
C LEU A 405 -5.18 -20.03 5.01
N ASN A 406 -4.84 -19.70 3.75
CA ASN A 406 -3.99 -20.55 2.91
C ASN A 406 -2.59 -20.77 3.50
N CYS A 407 -2.01 -19.77 4.15
CA CYS A 407 -0.66 -19.87 4.72
C CYS A 407 -0.65 -20.60 6.07
N PHE A 408 -1.65 -20.38 6.92
CA PHE A 408 -1.62 -20.84 8.32
C PHE A 408 -2.52 -22.04 8.60
N ALA A 409 -3.50 -22.37 7.76
CA ALA A 409 -4.43 -23.47 8.04
C ALA A 409 -3.70 -24.82 8.15
N SER A 410 -2.74 -25.11 7.26
CA SER A 410 -1.95 -26.34 7.32
C SER A 410 -1.11 -26.42 8.60
N LEU A 411 -0.53 -25.30 9.03
CA LEU A 411 0.24 -25.21 10.28
C LEU A 411 -0.66 -25.40 11.50
N PHE A 412 -1.86 -24.81 11.50
CA PHE A 412 -2.85 -25.03 12.55
C PHE A 412 -3.33 -26.48 12.59
N TYR A 413 -3.48 -27.14 11.44
CA TYR A 413 -3.83 -28.55 11.37
C TYR A 413 -2.72 -29.43 11.96
N ILE A 414 -1.46 -29.20 11.59
CA ILE A 414 -0.31 -29.93 12.16
C ILE A 414 -0.24 -29.71 13.68
N ALA A 415 -0.41 -28.47 14.13
CA ALA A 415 -0.31 -28.09 15.54
C ALA A 415 -1.43 -28.69 16.41
N PHE A 416 -2.68 -28.56 15.97
CA PHE A 416 -3.87 -28.77 16.81
C PHE A 416 -4.70 -30.00 16.46
N VAL A 417 -4.42 -30.66 15.33
CA VAL A 417 -5.09 -31.91 14.93
C VAL A 417 -4.10 -33.07 14.94
N LEU A 418 -2.95 -32.93 14.27
CA LEU A 418 -1.93 -33.99 14.23
C LEU A 418 -1.07 -34.06 15.49
N PHE A 419 -0.97 -32.97 16.24
CA PHE A 419 -0.15 -32.87 17.45
C PHE A 419 1.35 -33.14 17.26
N ASP A 420 1.86 -32.96 16.03
CA ASP A 420 3.27 -33.19 15.70
C ASP A 420 4.08 -31.89 15.71
N MET A 421 4.71 -31.62 16.86
CA MET A 421 5.56 -30.43 17.04
C MET A 421 6.85 -30.48 16.21
N LYS A 422 7.33 -31.68 15.85
CA LYS A 422 8.54 -31.85 15.04
C LYS A 422 8.23 -31.50 13.59
N LEU A 423 7.14 -32.04 13.05
CA LEU A 423 6.64 -31.68 11.72
C LEU A 423 6.32 -30.19 11.66
N LEU A 424 5.67 -29.63 12.69
CA LEU A 424 5.38 -28.20 12.76
C LEU A 424 6.67 -27.36 12.67
N ARG A 425 7.71 -27.71 13.44
CA ARG A 425 9.01 -27.02 13.43
C ARG A 425 9.68 -27.10 12.06
N GLN A 426 9.64 -28.27 11.41
CA GLN A 426 10.21 -28.49 10.08
C GLN A 426 9.45 -27.71 9.00
N SER A 427 8.12 -27.75 9.02
CA SER A 427 7.25 -27.01 8.10
C SER A 427 7.42 -25.51 8.25
N LEU A 428 7.48 -24.99 9.48
CA LEU A 428 7.75 -23.57 9.75
C LEU A 428 9.12 -23.13 9.24
N ALA A 429 10.17 -23.90 9.54
CA ALA A 429 11.53 -23.58 9.07
C ALA A 429 11.61 -23.60 7.54
N THR A 430 10.99 -24.59 6.90
CA THR A 430 10.96 -24.73 5.44
C THR A 430 10.19 -23.57 4.81
N LEU A 431 9.00 -23.24 5.31
CA LEU A 431 8.21 -22.11 4.81
C LEU A 431 8.95 -20.79 4.99
N LEU A 432 9.49 -20.51 6.18
CA LEU A 432 10.22 -19.26 6.42
C LEU A 432 11.44 -19.13 5.52
N ILE A 433 12.34 -20.12 5.49
CA ILE A 433 13.61 -20.01 4.76
C ILE A 433 13.37 -20.11 3.25
N THR A 434 12.62 -21.12 2.80
CA THR A 434 12.45 -21.39 1.37
C THR A 434 11.57 -20.35 0.71
N SER A 435 10.45 -19.98 1.34
CA SER A 435 9.56 -18.96 0.77
C SER A 435 10.24 -17.61 0.71
N GLN A 436 11.00 -17.21 1.75
CA GLN A 436 11.71 -15.93 1.75
C GLN A 436 12.75 -15.87 0.62
N ILE A 437 13.57 -16.91 0.45
CA ILE A 437 14.57 -16.96 -0.62
C ILE A 437 13.92 -16.92 -2.01
N LEU A 438 12.85 -17.70 -2.22
CA LEU A 438 12.14 -17.74 -3.48
C LEU A 438 11.44 -16.41 -3.81
N ASN A 439 10.80 -15.79 -2.82
CA ASN A 439 10.17 -14.49 -2.95
C ASN A 439 11.21 -13.43 -3.32
N GLN A 440 12.30 -13.36 -2.58
CA GLN A 440 13.40 -12.44 -2.85
C GLN A 440 13.94 -12.56 -4.29
N PHE A 441 14.02 -13.78 -4.82
CA PHE A 441 14.43 -14.01 -6.20
C PHE A 441 13.37 -13.57 -7.22
N ALA A 442 12.11 -13.98 -7.02
CA ALA A 442 11.00 -13.73 -7.94
C ALA A 442 10.59 -12.25 -7.98
N GLU A 443 10.73 -11.54 -6.87
CA GLU A 443 10.23 -10.18 -6.68
C GLU A 443 11.21 -9.10 -7.15
N SER A 444 12.50 -9.25 -6.84
CA SER A 444 13.48 -8.20 -7.15
C SER A 444 14.58 -8.66 -8.09
N LEU A 445 15.24 -9.80 -7.82
CA LEU A 445 16.44 -10.22 -8.57
C LEU A 445 16.13 -10.59 -10.02
N LEU A 446 15.12 -11.44 -10.26
CA LEU A 446 14.71 -11.87 -11.59
C LEU A 446 14.17 -10.69 -12.41
N PRO A 447 13.21 -9.87 -11.92
CA PRO A 447 12.73 -8.69 -12.64
C PRO A 447 13.85 -7.68 -12.94
N TYR A 448 14.77 -7.45 -12.01
CA TYR A 448 15.92 -6.58 -12.25
C TYR A 448 16.83 -7.11 -13.35
N TRP A 449 17.13 -8.40 -13.36
CA TRP A 449 17.96 -9.00 -14.40
C TRP A 449 17.28 -8.89 -15.78
N LEU A 450 15.98 -9.19 -15.85
CA LEU A 450 15.17 -9.03 -17.06
C LEU A 450 15.18 -7.58 -17.54
N GLN A 451 14.95 -6.62 -16.63
CA GLN A 451 14.92 -5.19 -16.95
C GLN A 451 16.30 -4.66 -17.37
N LYS A 452 17.38 -5.12 -16.75
CA LYS A 452 18.75 -4.79 -17.14
C LYS A 452 19.09 -5.32 -18.54
N ARG A 453 18.70 -6.56 -18.84
CA ARG A 453 18.86 -7.16 -20.17
C ARG A 453 18.04 -6.41 -21.22
N HIS A 454 16.81 -6.03 -20.87
CA HIS A 454 15.92 -5.26 -21.70
C HIS A 454 16.49 -3.86 -22.02
N LYS A 455 16.91 -3.11 -21.01
CA LYS A 455 17.57 -1.80 -21.17
C LYS A 455 18.82 -1.88 -22.06
N LYS A 456 19.65 -2.91 -21.91
CA LYS A 456 20.84 -3.11 -22.76
C LYS A 456 20.45 -3.34 -24.22
N ARG A 457 19.39 -4.11 -24.49
CA ARG A 457 18.87 -4.36 -25.84
C ARG A 457 18.30 -3.07 -26.46
N MET A 458 17.51 -2.30 -25.71
CA MET A 458 16.93 -1.04 -26.20
C MET A 458 17.98 0.01 -26.48
N LYS A 459 18.96 0.19 -25.57
CA LYS A 459 20.08 1.10 -25.81
C LYS A 459 20.86 0.74 -27.08
N LYS A 460 21.09 -0.55 -27.34
CA LYS A 460 21.76 -1.00 -28.58
C LYS A 460 20.94 -0.64 -29.82
N ARG A 461 19.61 -0.82 -29.79
CA ARG A 461 18.69 -0.44 -30.88
C ARG A 461 18.69 1.07 -31.13
N MET A 462 18.62 1.88 -30.07
CA MET A 462 18.62 3.34 -30.20
C MET A 462 19.98 3.90 -30.65
N CYS A 463 21.11 3.37 -30.14
CA CYS A 463 22.43 3.79 -30.60
C CYS A 463 22.69 3.47 -32.08
N SER A 464 22.07 2.43 -32.64
CA SER A 464 22.15 2.17 -34.09
C SER A 464 21.35 3.15 -34.95
N LEU A 465 20.43 3.92 -34.34
CA LEU A 465 19.52 4.84 -35.02
C LEU A 465 20.05 6.28 -35.14
N LYS A 466 21.30 6.58 -34.71
CA LYS A 466 22.03 7.88 -34.81
C LYS A 466 21.11 9.12 -34.87
N THR A 467 20.79 9.72 -33.72
CA THR A 467 20.10 11.03 -33.70
C THR A 467 20.75 11.96 -32.67
N ASP A 468 20.93 13.23 -33.04
CA ASP A 468 21.51 14.27 -32.19
C ASP A 468 20.43 15.03 -31.38
N ALA A 469 20.87 15.56 -30.24
CA ALA A 469 20.27 16.58 -29.36
C ALA A 469 19.01 16.29 -28.49
N ASP A 470 17.98 15.54 -28.90
CA ASP A 470 16.79 15.25 -28.04
C ASP A 470 16.65 13.78 -27.59
N LEU A 471 17.68 12.99 -27.88
CA LEU A 471 17.72 11.54 -27.69
C LEU A 471 17.46 11.10 -26.23
N SER A 472 17.86 11.91 -25.24
CA SER A 472 17.82 11.51 -23.83
C SER A 472 16.39 11.39 -23.28
N LEU A 473 15.48 12.30 -23.65
CA LEU A 473 14.10 12.29 -23.16
C LEU A 473 13.27 11.23 -23.89
N VAL A 474 13.42 11.11 -25.21
CA VAL A 474 12.77 10.06 -26.01
C VAL A 474 13.25 8.67 -25.58
N GLU A 475 14.55 8.48 -25.36
CA GLU A 475 15.10 7.24 -24.78
C GLU A 475 14.51 6.96 -23.40
N GLN A 476 14.39 7.99 -22.56
CA GLN A 476 13.80 7.84 -21.23
C GLN A 476 12.37 7.36 -21.28
N ILE A 477 11.52 8.04 -22.05
CA ILE A 477 10.10 7.73 -22.14
C ILE A 477 9.92 6.32 -22.70
N ASN A 478 10.63 5.97 -23.77
CA ASN A 478 10.51 4.64 -24.37
C ASN A 478 10.98 3.52 -23.42
N LEU A 479 12.03 3.75 -22.63
CA LEU A 479 12.45 2.80 -21.60
C LEU A 479 11.41 2.67 -20.47
N GLU A 480 10.91 3.80 -19.95
CA GLU A 480 9.96 3.82 -18.84
C GLU A 480 8.60 3.29 -19.25
N LYS A 481 8.14 3.55 -20.48
CA LYS A 481 6.86 3.06 -21.03
C LYS A 481 6.72 1.54 -20.95
N GLU A 482 7.83 0.83 -21.19
CA GLU A 482 7.88 -0.64 -21.19
C GLU A 482 8.23 -1.23 -19.81
N MET A 483 8.53 -0.40 -18.80
CA MET A 483 8.72 -0.88 -17.42
C MET A 483 7.41 -1.37 -16.80
N GLY A 484 7.53 -2.25 -15.81
CA GLY A 484 6.39 -2.70 -15.03
C GLY A 484 5.76 -1.55 -14.24
N THR A 485 4.46 -1.63 -13.97
CA THR A 485 3.76 -0.70 -13.09
C THR A 485 3.77 -1.26 -11.67
N TYR A 486 4.09 -0.43 -10.69
CA TYR A 486 3.94 -0.79 -9.28
C TYR A 486 2.47 -0.68 -8.88
N PHE A 487 1.86 -1.80 -8.48
CA PHE A 487 0.42 -1.88 -8.20
C PHE A 487 0.02 -1.44 -6.77
N GLY A 488 1.00 -1.01 -5.97
CA GLY A 488 0.81 -0.53 -4.60
C GLY A 488 1.54 -1.40 -3.56
N THR A 489 1.52 -0.96 -2.31
CA THR A 489 2.26 -1.57 -1.19
C THR A 489 1.59 -2.82 -0.61
N PHE A 490 0.57 -3.37 -1.27
CA PHE A 490 -0.21 -4.48 -0.71
C PHE A 490 0.64 -5.74 -0.52
N ASP A 491 1.33 -6.17 -1.58
CA ASP A 491 2.14 -7.38 -1.56
C ASP A 491 3.31 -7.22 -0.57
N ASP A 492 3.93 -6.03 -0.55
CA ASP A 492 5.03 -5.70 0.37
C ASP A 492 4.60 -5.77 1.86
N TYR A 493 3.44 -5.19 2.22
CA TYR A 493 2.92 -5.32 3.60
C TYR A 493 2.43 -6.73 3.91
N LEU A 494 1.89 -7.46 2.93
CA LEU A 494 1.44 -8.83 3.11
C LEU A 494 2.60 -9.73 3.52
N GLU A 495 3.78 -9.55 2.93
CA GLU A 495 4.98 -10.28 3.32
C GLU A 495 5.32 -10.06 4.80
N LEU A 496 5.38 -8.80 5.24
CA LEU A 496 5.66 -8.46 6.64
C LEU A 496 4.59 -9.00 7.60
N PHE A 497 3.33 -9.00 7.15
CA PHE A 497 2.22 -9.55 7.93
C PHE A 497 2.33 -11.07 8.09
N LEU A 498 2.62 -11.81 7.02
CA LEU A 498 2.81 -13.27 7.09
C LEU A 498 4.05 -13.60 7.94
N GLN A 499 5.14 -12.87 7.76
CA GLN A 499 6.35 -13.00 8.57
C GLN A 499 6.06 -12.78 10.06
N PHE A 500 5.31 -11.73 10.41
CA PHE A 500 4.86 -11.50 11.78
C PHE A 500 4.00 -12.65 12.31
N GLY A 501 3.12 -13.21 11.48
CA GLY A 501 2.32 -14.38 11.85
C GLY A 501 3.19 -15.59 12.18
N TYR A 502 4.17 -15.94 11.34
CA TYR A 502 5.09 -17.04 11.62
C TYR A 502 5.90 -16.83 12.92
N VAL A 503 6.32 -15.59 13.20
CA VAL A 503 7.07 -15.25 14.42
C VAL A 503 6.18 -15.26 15.67
N SER A 504 4.96 -14.72 15.59
CA SER A 504 4.10 -14.51 16.75
C SER A 504 3.22 -15.73 17.10
N LEU A 505 2.61 -16.40 16.12
CA LEU A 505 1.70 -17.53 16.35
C LEU A 505 2.42 -18.75 16.94
N PHE A 506 3.60 -19.07 16.41
CA PHE A 506 4.33 -20.30 16.74
C PHE A 506 5.63 -20.03 17.53
N SER A 507 5.66 -18.90 18.25
CA SER A 507 6.86 -18.44 18.95
C SER A 507 7.40 -19.48 19.93
N CYS A 508 6.53 -20.19 20.67
CA CYS A 508 6.91 -21.25 21.59
C CYS A 508 7.58 -22.44 20.89
N VAL A 509 7.20 -22.75 19.64
CA VAL A 509 7.65 -23.96 18.94
C VAL A 509 8.95 -23.71 18.19
N TYR A 510 9.10 -22.51 17.61
CA TYR A 510 10.28 -22.16 16.81
C TYR A 510 10.82 -20.75 17.12
N PRO A 511 11.56 -20.58 18.24
CA PRO A 511 12.12 -19.29 18.65
C PRO A 511 13.06 -18.63 17.61
N LEU A 512 13.70 -19.42 16.74
CA LEU A 512 14.56 -18.90 15.68
C LEU A 512 13.80 -18.19 14.55
N ALA A 513 12.47 -18.29 14.49
CA ALA A 513 11.67 -17.59 13.47
C ALA A 513 11.99 -16.10 13.40
N ALA A 514 12.14 -15.44 14.56
CA ALA A 514 12.48 -14.02 14.64
C ALA A 514 13.88 -13.70 14.07
N VAL A 515 14.85 -14.61 14.22
CA VAL A 515 16.20 -14.43 13.66
C VAL A 515 16.15 -14.42 12.14
N PHE A 516 15.48 -15.42 11.54
CA PHE A 516 15.31 -15.47 10.09
C PHE A 516 14.51 -14.29 9.56
N ALA A 517 13.48 -13.86 10.29
CA ALA A 517 12.70 -12.68 9.93
C ALA A 517 13.56 -11.40 9.89
N VAL A 518 14.42 -11.17 10.90
CA VAL A 518 15.33 -10.02 10.92
C VAL A 518 16.33 -10.08 9.77
N LEU A 519 16.93 -11.25 9.50
CA LEU A 519 17.87 -11.43 8.38
C LEU A 519 17.20 -11.15 7.04
N ASN A 520 15.98 -11.65 6.83
CA ASN A 520 15.19 -11.36 5.64
C ASN A 520 14.89 -9.88 5.51
N ASN A 521 14.45 -9.21 6.57
CA ASN A 521 14.09 -7.79 6.48
C ASN A 521 15.29 -6.90 6.18
N ILE A 522 16.49 -7.26 6.65
CA ILE A 522 17.72 -6.57 6.28
C ILE A 522 17.96 -6.67 4.77
N THR A 523 17.77 -7.84 4.16
CA THR A 523 17.88 -7.98 2.70
C THR A 523 16.72 -7.28 1.98
N GLU A 524 15.52 -7.32 2.56
CA GLU A 524 14.30 -6.77 1.97
C GLU A 524 14.36 -5.25 1.81
N ILE A 525 14.92 -4.54 2.80
CA ILE A 525 15.17 -3.09 2.72
C ILE A 525 15.93 -2.73 1.43
N TYR A 526 16.93 -3.53 1.06
CA TYR A 526 17.75 -3.29 -0.13
C TYR A 526 17.11 -3.82 -1.42
N SER A 527 16.45 -4.98 -1.33
CA SER A 527 15.65 -5.58 -2.40
C SER A 527 14.61 -4.61 -2.92
N ASP A 528 13.78 -4.09 -2.02
CA ASP A 528 12.67 -3.23 -2.35
C ASP A 528 13.14 -1.85 -2.82
N ALA A 529 14.20 -1.32 -2.22
CA ALA A 529 14.82 -0.10 -2.72
C ALA A 529 15.28 -0.27 -4.18
N LEU A 530 15.86 -1.42 -4.52
CA LEU A 530 16.28 -1.74 -5.89
C LEU A 530 15.08 -1.95 -6.83
N LYS A 531 14.04 -2.64 -6.35
CA LYS A 531 12.76 -2.84 -7.04
C LYS A 531 12.15 -1.51 -7.46
N MET A 532 12.02 -0.56 -6.52
CA MET A 532 11.46 0.76 -6.77
C MET A 532 12.34 1.66 -7.65
N CYS A 533 13.67 1.52 -7.57
CA CYS A 533 14.59 2.39 -8.32
C CYS A 533 14.91 1.90 -9.75
N ARG A 534 14.77 0.61 -10.04
CA ARG A 534 15.31 0.02 -11.29
C ARG A 534 14.33 -0.89 -12.04
N VAL A 535 13.29 -1.41 -11.40
CA VAL A 535 12.38 -2.39 -11.99
C VAL A 535 11.09 -1.72 -12.45
N TYR A 536 10.44 -0.96 -11.56
CA TYR A 536 9.15 -0.35 -11.82
C TYR A 536 9.23 1.09 -12.33
N LYS A 537 8.19 1.50 -13.05
CA LYS A 537 7.88 2.91 -13.31
C LYS A 537 7.71 3.65 -11.99
N ARG A 538 7.88 4.98 -12.03
CA ARG A 538 7.61 5.82 -10.87
C ARG A 538 6.12 5.71 -10.50
N PRO A 539 5.78 5.22 -9.30
CA PRO A 539 4.39 5.29 -8.84
C PRO A 539 3.99 6.74 -8.63
N PHE A 540 2.72 7.04 -8.84
CA PHE A 540 2.18 8.33 -8.42
C PHE A 540 2.19 8.43 -6.89
N ALA A 541 2.64 9.57 -6.38
CA ALA A 541 2.56 9.83 -4.95
C ALA A 541 1.11 9.81 -4.49
N GLU A 542 0.84 9.12 -3.39
CA GLU A 542 -0.45 9.13 -2.73
C GLU A 542 -0.24 9.56 -1.28
N PRO A 543 -0.88 10.64 -0.83
CA PRO A 543 -0.80 11.02 0.57
C PRO A 543 -1.37 9.90 1.43
N THR A 544 -0.66 9.47 2.47
CA THR A 544 -1.13 8.51 3.51
C THR A 544 -0.81 9.02 4.92
N ALA A 545 -1.72 8.78 5.86
CA ALA A 545 -1.61 9.24 7.26
C ALA A 545 -1.35 8.08 8.24
N ASN A 546 -1.46 6.84 7.77
CA ASN A 546 -1.20 5.61 8.50
C ASN A 546 -1.05 4.45 7.50
N ILE A 547 -0.74 3.26 8.01
CA ILE A 547 -0.66 2.02 7.23
C ILE A 547 -2.04 1.43 6.88
N GLY A 548 -3.14 2.13 7.17
CA GLY A 548 -4.50 1.69 6.85
C GLY A 548 -4.95 0.46 7.63
N VAL A 549 -5.64 -0.46 6.95
CA VAL A 549 -6.19 -1.71 7.53
C VAL A 549 -5.10 -2.65 8.05
N TRP A 550 -3.86 -2.49 7.60
CA TRP A 550 -2.75 -3.30 8.10
C TRP A 550 -2.57 -3.20 9.60
N GLN A 551 -2.80 -2.03 10.21
CA GLN A 551 -2.74 -1.89 11.69
C GLN A 551 -3.70 -2.86 12.38
N LEU A 552 -4.97 -2.88 11.93
CA LEU A 552 -5.98 -3.81 12.45
C LEU A 552 -5.59 -5.26 12.20
N ALA A 553 -5.00 -5.56 11.05
CA ALA A 553 -4.56 -6.91 10.71
C ALA A 553 -3.44 -7.39 11.66
N PHE A 554 -2.38 -6.60 11.85
CA PHE A 554 -1.30 -6.91 12.79
C PHE A 554 -1.80 -7.06 14.23
N GLU A 555 -2.71 -6.18 14.68
CA GLU A 555 -3.33 -6.29 16.01
C GLU A 555 -4.15 -7.57 16.15
N THR A 556 -4.94 -7.92 15.12
CA THR A 556 -5.73 -9.17 15.10
C THR A 556 -4.84 -10.41 15.13
N MET A 557 -3.77 -10.43 14.33
CA MET A 557 -2.77 -11.51 14.35
C MET A 557 -2.16 -11.65 15.75
N SER A 558 -1.84 -10.52 16.39
CA SER A 558 -1.28 -10.49 17.73
C SER A 558 -2.25 -10.98 18.81
N VAL A 559 -3.56 -10.82 18.62
CA VAL A 559 -4.61 -11.41 19.48
C VAL A 559 -4.71 -12.92 19.24
N ILE A 560 -4.76 -13.37 17.97
CA ILE A 560 -4.78 -14.81 17.63
C ILE A 560 -3.55 -15.51 18.21
N ALA A 561 -2.38 -14.86 18.17
CA ALA A 561 -1.15 -15.39 18.75
C ALA A 561 -1.26 -15.68 20.25
N VAL A 562 -2.01 -14.89 21.04
CA VAL A 562 -2.22 -15.19 22.46
C VAL A 562 -2.90 -16.55 22.62
N VAL A 563 -3.99 -16.77 21.88
CA VAL A 563 -4.76 -18.02 21.89
C VAL A 563 -3.88 -19.18 21.42
N THR A 564 -3.17 -19.02 20.30
CA THR A 564 -2.30 -20.06 19.73
C THR A 564 -1.20 -20.47 20.71
N ASN A 565 -0.45 -19.53 21.30
CA ASN A 565 0.63 -19.86 22.21
C ASN A 565 0.10 -20.48 23.53
N CYS A 566 -1.03 -20.02 24.07
CA CYS A 566 -1.62 -20.61 25.28
C CYS A 566 -2.03 -22.07 25.06
N ILE A 567 -2.67 -22.37 23.93
CA ILE A 567 -3.06 -23.74 23.57
C ILE A 567 -1.81 -24.62 23.38
N LEU A 568 -0.80 -24.14 22.65
CA LEU A 568 0.46 -24.87 22.44
C LEU A 568 1.18 -25.20 23.75
N ILE A 569 1.22 -24.24 24.69
CA ILE A 569 1.79 -24.44 26.02
C ILE A 569 0.99 -25.49 26.80
N GLY A 570 -0.35 -25.38 26.80
CA GLY A 570 -1.24 -26.32 27.48
C GLY A 570 -1.12 -27.76 26.97
N MET A 571 -0.77 -27.92 25.68
CA MET A 571 -0.57 -29.22 25.04
C MET A 571 0.82 -29.82 25.27
N SER A 572 1.76 -29.06 25.83
CA SER A 572 3.11 -29.58 26.11
C SER A 572 3.08 -30.74 27.12
N PRO A 573 3.95 -31.75 26.97
CA PRO A 573 4.06 -32.85 27.94
C PRO A 573 4.33 -32.38 29.37
N GLN A 574 5.12 -31.32 29.52
CA GLN A 574 5.51 -30.75 30.80
C GLN A 574 4.31 -30.16 31.56
N VAL A 575 3.42 -29.45 30.87
CA VAL A 575 2.18 -28.92 31.49
C VAL A 575 1.19 -30.03 31.78
N ASN A 576 1.07 -30.98 30.86
CA ASN A 576 0.21 -32.14 31.07
C ASN A 576 0.63 -32.97 32.30
N ALA A 577 1.91 -32.98 32.65
CA ALA A 577 2.42 -33.64 33.85
C ALA A 577 2.04 -32.92 35.15
N LEU A 578 1.74 -31.60 35.12
CA LEU A 578 1.26 -30.86 36.29
C LEU A 578 -0.19 -31.19 36.66
N PHE A 579 -0.97 -31.70 35.70
CA PHE A 579 -2.37 -32.07 35.87
C PHE A 579 -2.61 -33.51 35.39
N PRO A 580 -2.07 -34.52 36.11
CA PRO A 580 -2.21 -35.92 35.71
C PRO A 580 -3.65 -36.43 35.82
N ASP A 581 -4.39 -35.97 36.83
CA ASP A 581 -5.69 -36.55 37.21
C ASP A 581 -6.90 -35.88 36.53
N SER A 582 -6.77 -34.60 36.14
CA SER A 582 -7.91 -33.80 35.61
C SER A 582 -7.49 -32.93 34.43
N LYS A 583 -7.89 -33.34 33.23
CA LYS A 583 -7.73 -32.54 32.01
C LYS A 583 -8.64 -31.30 31.98
N MET A 584 -9.75 -31.34 32.71
CA MET A 584 -10.66 -30.19 32.80
C MET A 584 -10.00 -29.03 33.55
N ASP A 585 -9.30 -29.31 34.65
CA ASP A 585 -8.61 -28.28 35.42
C ASP A 585 -7.45 -27.66 34.62
N LEU A 586 -6.77 -28.47 33.81
CA LEU A 586 -5.78 -27.99 32.86
C LEU A 586 -6.39 -26.99 31.86
N ILE A 587 -7.49 -27.36 31.19
CA ILE A 587 -8.15 -26.50 30.20
C ILE A 587 -8.64 -25.20 30.83
N LEU A 588 -9.26 -25.27 32.02
CA LEU A 588 -9.73 -24.10 32.75
C LEU A 588 -8.56 -23.19 33.18
N THR A 589 -7.43 -23.77 33.59
CA THR A 589 -6.23 -23.01 33.95
C THR A 589 -5.64 -22.29 32.73
N VAL A 590 -5.52 -22.99 31.59
CA VAL A 590 -5.03 -22.39 30.34
C VAL A 590 -5.96 -21.29 29.86
N ALA A 591 -7.28 -21.50 29.92
CA ALA A 591 -8.27 -20.49 29.56
C ALA A 591 -8.20 -19.25 30.48
N LEU A 592 -8.00 -19.45 31.79
CA LEU A 592 -7.81 -18.35 32.75
C LEU A 592 -6.56 -17.52 32.43
N VAL A 593 -5.43 -18.18 32.15
CA VAL A 593 -4.16 -17.51 31.78
C VAL A 593 -4.34 -16.75 30.47
N GLU A 594 -5.01 -17.35 29.49
CA GLU A 594 -5.30 -16.74 28.20
C GLU A 594 -6.15 -15.46 28.34
N HIS A 595 -7.24 -15.50 29.12
CA HIS A 595 -8.06 -14.32 29.40
C HIS A 595 -7.29 -13.23 30.16
N LEU A 596 -6.41 -13.62 31.10
CA LEU A 596 -5.57 -12.67 31.82
C LEU A 596 -4.57 -11.98 30.88
N LEU A 597 -3.92 -12.73 29.98
CA LEU A 597 -3.00 -12.18 28.99
C LEU A 597 -3.72 -11.27 27.99
N LEU A 598 -4.91 -11.63 27.53
CA LEU A 598 -5.75 -10.76 26.70
C LEU A 598 -6.14 -9.48 27.45
N ALA A 599 -6.55 -9.58 28.72
CA ALA A 599 -6.88 -8.42 29.53
C ALA A 599 -5.68 -7.48 29.68
N ILE A 600 -4.49 -8.01 30.01
CA ILE A 600 -3.24 -7.23 30.10
C ILE A 600 -2.94 -6.57 28.74
N LYS A 601 -3.07 -7.30 27.65
CA LYS A 601 -2.86 -6.79 26.28
C LYS A 601 -3.78 -5.61 25.96
N PHE A 602 -5.08 -5.74 26.19
CA PHE A 602 -6.03 -4.66 25.94
C PHE A 602 -5.80 -3.45 26.87
N ILE A 603 -5.42 -3.69 28.13
CA ILE A 603 -5.04 -2.61 29.06
C ILE A 603 -3.79 -1.89 28.54
N MET A 604 -2.76 -2.61 28.09
CA MET A 604 -1.55 -2.00 27.53
C MET A 604 -1.85 -1.16 26.29
N ALA A 605 -2.64 -1.71 25.36
CA ALA A 605 -3.08 -1.00 24.16
C ALA A 605 -3.88 0.27 24.49
N PHE A 606 -4.69 0.24 25.55
CA PHE A 606 -5.45 1.41 26.00
C PHE A 606 -4.59 2.46 26.74
N VAL A 607 -3.63 2.00 27.54
CA VAL A 607 -2.77 2.88 28.37
C VAL A 607 -1.74 3.63 27.52
N ILE A 608 -1.25 3.01 26.45
CA ILE A 608 -0.29 3.65 25.54
C ILE A 608 -1.07 4.53 24.56
N PRO A 609 -0.97 5.87 24.62
CA PRO A 609 -1.69 6.71 23.69
C PRO A 609 -1.11 6.60 22.27
N ASP A 610 -1.99 6.45 21.29
CA ASP A 610 -1.66 6.37 19.84
C ASP A 610 -0.81 7.54 19.33
N LYS A 611 -1.01 8.73 19.91
CA LYS A 611 -0.34 9.97 19.49
C LYS A 611 0.50 10.53 20.65
N PRO A 612 1.77 10.92 20.42
CA PRO A 612 2.58 11.62 21.42
C PRO A 612 1.95 12.94 21.87
N ARG A 613 2.30 13.37 23.09
CA ARG A 613 1.68 14.52 23.76
C ARG A 613 1.89 15.83 23.01
N ASP A 614 3.08 16.02 22.48
CA ASP A 614 3.49 17.14 21.63
C ASP A 614 2.65 17.22 20.34
N ILE A 615 2.37 16.10 19.70
CA ILE A 615 1.49 16.06 18.52
C ILE A 615 0.03 16.36 18.92
N GLN A 616 -0.46 15.78 20.03
CA GLN A 616 -1.81 16.07 20.54
C GLN A 616 -2.02 17.58 20.79
N ILE A 617 -1.05 18.24 21.42
CA ILE A 617 -1.11 19.69 21.68
C ILE A 617 -1.14 20.48 20.37
N LYS A 618 -0.31 20.12 19.39
CA LYS A 618 -0.30 20.79 18.07
C LYS A 618 -1.64 20.63 17.34
N LEU A 619 -2.24 19.44 17.37
CA LEU A 619 -3.57 19.19 16.80
C LEU A 619 -4.66 20.01 17.52
N ALA A 620 -4.66 20.00 18.86
CA ALA A 620 -5.62 20.76 19.65
C ALA A 620 -5.49 22.27 19.43
N LYS A 621 -4.27 22.79 19.28
CA LYS A 621 -4.02 24.19 18.95
C LYS A 621 -4.61 24.57 17.58
N LEU A 622 -4.39 23.73 16.55
CA LEU A 622 -4.95 23.95 15.22
C LEU A 622 -6.49 23.93 15.23
N GLU A 623 -7.08 23.00 15.99
CA GLU A 623 -8.53 22.94 16.15
C GLU A 623 -9.07 24.20 16.85
N PHE A 624 -8.44 24.62 17.94
CA PHE A 624 -8.80 25.84 18.67
C PHE A 624 -8.77 27.08 17.77
N GLU A 625 -7.70 27.27 17.00
CA GLU A 625 -7.56 28.39 16.07
C GLU A 625 -8.62 28.35 14.96
N SER A 626 -9.00 27.17 14.48
CA SER A 626 -10.07 27.03 13.49
C SER A 626 -11.44 27.46 14.05
N LEU A 627 -11.71 27.15 15.32
CA LEU A 627 -12.92 27.57 16.02
C LEU A 627 -12.92 29.07 16.28
N GLU A 628 -11.76 29.65 16.62
CA GLU A 628 -11.62 31.09 16.81
C GLU A 628 -11.82 31.88 15.50
N ALA A 629 -11.24 31.40 14.41
CA ALA A 629 -11.46 31.97 13.07
C ALA A 629 -12.95 31.95 12.68
N LEU A 630 -13.65 30.84 12.95
CA LEU A 630 -15.10 30.75 12.70
C LEU A 630 -15.88 31.76 13.56
N LYS A 631 -15.55 31.91 14.85
CA LYS A 631 -16.19 32.91 15.72
C LYS A 631 -15.99 34.35 15.21
N GLN A 632 -14.79 34.67 14.73
CA GLN A 632 -14.49 35.98 14.16
C GLN A 632 -15.28 36.22 12.88
N GLN A 633 -15.37 35.22 12.00
CA GLN A 633 -16.16 35.30 10.78
C GLN A 633 -17.65 35.52 11.07
N VAL A 634 -18.22 34.80 12.04
CA VAL A 634 -19.63 34.97 12.44
C VAL A 634 -19.86 36.39 12.97
N ARG A 635 -19.01 36.86 13.91
CA ARG A 635 -19.10 38.24 14.43
C ARG A 635 -19.01 39.31 13.35
N ALA A 636 -18.08 39.16 12.40
CA ALA A 636 -17.94 40.09 11.28
C ALA A 636 -19.20 40.08 10.39
N THR A 637 -19.80 38.91 10.18
CA THR A 637 -21.03 38.75 9.40
C THR A 637 -22.22 39.39 10.10
N ASP A 638 -22.33 39.21 11.42
CA ASP A 638 -23.41 39.80 12.23
C ASP A 638 -23.31 41.33 12.27
N MET A 639 -22.10 41.88 12.41
CA MET A 639 -21.87 43.33 12.31
C MET A 639 -22.28 43.86 10.93
N TYR A 640 -21.85 43.21 9.85
CA TYR A 640 -22.21 43.61 8.49
C TYR A 640 -23.73 43.56 8.24
N ASN A 641 -24.42 42.56 8.80
CA ASN A 641 -25.88 42.46 8.70
C ASN A 641 -26.61 43.46 9.59
N SER A 642 -25.99 43.95 10.67
CA SER A 642 -26.56 44.98 11.54
C SER A 642 -26.37 46.42 11.03
N GLU A 643 -25.41 46.64 10.13
CA GLU A 643 -25.15 47.94 9.47
C GLU A 643 -25.98 48.13 8.18
N LYS A 644 -26.65 47.08 7.70
CA LYS A 644 -27.67 47.13 6.63
C LYS A 644 -29.06 47.19 7.21
#